data_AF-A0A6P3ZC24-F1
#
_entry.id   AF-A0A6P3ZC24-F1
#
_cell.length_a   1.000
_cell.length_b   1.000
_cell.length_c   1.000
_cell.angle_alpha   90.00
_cell.angle_beta   90.00
_cell.angle_gamma   90.00
#
_symmetry.space_group_name_H-M   'P 1'
#
loop_
_entity.id
_entity.type
_entity.pdbx_description
1 polymer ?
#
loop_
_entity_poly.entity_id
_entity_poly.type
_entity_poly.pdbx_seq_one_letter_code
_entity_poly.pdbx_strand_id
1 'polypeptide(L)'
;MAEHEFEPADPPFLHLVSAFLAMEPTDSLISLARICGEGSVTERVQRFIWSHCISTAAGKLHAPYLRNFLKKLINEVERNHGEVLDELYERYAYYMSSLKDDNLVKGNARVSKYISFLFPDSFFELSSASESRKLLMQLQCSLNMLEGDTGCSIWPSSLYLSECILSFPELFSNKSCFEVGSGVGLVGICLAHVKASEVILSDGDMSTLANMKLNLELNHLGCEGDFPETINDHAKVKCIYLPWESASERDLINFKPDIILGADVIYDPVCLPHLVKLLGTLINQMRSHSKGNTDDSGDGFDAFLSKTISNSGSRKGPLALIASVIRNIDTFNEFLALVEQANLTITDLTETLKPINLLPYMQSYDRTTIRLFSVTCKYDNNGLQVVAIIIHQVLLYHDEDTIYRSCFIGTGQNIITTLICMKLFDLGRLIKMAEELIKQEDGNMEVEVIHLWATPRSLSTGLMYSFAQRDDMEVLDEPLYSNFLRVTGFDRPYREELLSKMEPDGRKVVNEVIFGPGRKKYRFCKHISKEWVPGLPSDLMKKGKHFLVIRNPLDILPSFEKVLPPSFQELGVANLISIYNELSELGRPPLIIDAAELQEDPEATLCGLCEYLDIPFQAAMLKWEAGPKPIDGIWAPWWYKSLHKSASFRPARKYPEPFPFSHYNLLEQSLPLYNFLRRHVRKSSGLLKSPLPDPDLPVPANKKLLAWVGDELLPRDSAKVSVFDSVVQGGDSVWEGLRVYSGKIFKLEEHLDRMFDSAKALAFKNVPTREEIKEAIFRTLIRNGMFDNSHIRLSLTRGKKVTSGMSPEFNLYGCTLIVLAEWKPPVYDNTSGVTLVAATTRRNSPNNLDSKIHHNNLLNNILAKVEGNNANAADAIMLDKDGYVSETNATNIFLVKKGRVLTPHADYCLPGITRATVMELVVKEKFVLEERRISLSEFHTADEVWTTGTMGELTPVVKIDGRDVGDGKVGPVTRRLQSAYKKLTEESGVPIPTYHES
;
A
#
# COMPACT_ATOMS: atom_id res chain seq x y z
N MET A 1 52.26 -25.44 -18.27
CA MET A 1 52.00 -24.05 -17.85
C MET A 1 51.32 -24.15 -16.50
N ALA A 2 51.92 -23.61 -15.45
CA ALA A 2 51.40 -23.70 -14.10
C ALA A 2 50.01 -23.06 -14.02
N GLU A 3 49.03 -23.81 -13.51
CA GLU A 3 47.70 -23.30 -13.18
C GLU A 3 47.87 -22.31 -12.01
N HIS A 4 47.65 -21.02 -12.26
CA HIS A 4 47.48 -20.06 -11.18
C HIS A 4 46.18 -20.44 -10.44
N GLU A 5 46.31 -20.95 -9.21
CA GLU A 5 45.20 -21.05 -8.27
C GLU A 5 44.62 -19.65 -8.05
N PHE A 6 43.29 -19.50 -8.14
CA PHE A 6 42.64 -18.23 -7.88
C PHE A 6 42.77 -17.88 -6.40
N GLU A 7 43.34 -16.72 -6.09
CA GLU A 7 43.39 -16.25 -4.71
C GLU A 7 42.07 -15.56 -4.34
N PRO A 8 41.44 -15.90 -3.19
CA PRO A 8 40.21 -15.23 -2.72
C PRO A 8 40.37 -13.72 -2.51
N ALA A 9 41.61 -13.23 -2.46
CA ALA A 9 41.96 -11.82 -2.32
C ALA A 9 41.87 -11.04 -3.64
N ASP A 10 41.78 -11.71 -4.80
CA ASP A 10 41.62 -11.04 -6.10
C ASP A 10 40.27 -10.30 -6.17
N PRO A 11 40.20 -9.04 -6.66
CA PRO A 11 39.01 -8.20 -6.52
C PRO A 11 37.70 -8.83 -7.02
N PRO A 12 37.63 -9.47 -8.21
CA PRO A 12 36.39 -10.12 -8.67
C PRO A 12 35.93 -11.25 -7.74
N PHE A 13 36.86 -12.07 -7.24
CA PHE A 13 36.59 -13.19 -6.35
C PHE A 13 36.23 -12.73 -4.95
N LEU A 14 36.91 -11.72 -4.44
CA LEU A 14 36.60 -11.05 -3.17
C LEU A 14 35.20 -10.42 -3.20
N HIS A 15 34.80 -9.82 -4.32
CA HIS A 15 33.46 -9.28 -4.53
C HIS A 15 32.41 -10.38 -4.50
N LEU A 16 32.64 -11.50 -5.20
CA LEU A 16 31.72 -12.63 -5.21
C LEU A 16 31.50 -13.22 -3.81
N VAL A 17 32.58 -13.45 -3.06
CA VAL A 17 32.49 -13.95 -1.67
C VAL A 17 31.77 -12.95 -0.77
N SER A 18 32.11 -11.66 -0.88
CA SER A 18 31.51 -10.61 -0.05
C SER A 18 30.01 -10.43 -0.35
N ALA A 19 29.61 -10.51 -1.62
CA ALA A 19 28.20 -10.49 -2.03
C ALA A 19 27.43 -11.71 -1.51
N PHE A 20 28.06 -12.89 -1.54
CA PHE A 20 27.45 -14.11 -1.04
C PHE A 20 27.17 -14.02 0.47
N LEU A 21 28.15 -13.54 1.24
CA LEU A 21 28.04 -13.39 2.69
C LEU A 21 27.10 -12.24 3.11
N ALA A 22 26.97 -11.20 2.28
CA ALA A 22 25.98 -10.14 2.45
C ALA A 22 24.55 -10.57 2.09
N MET A 23 24.39 -11.78 1.54
CA MET A 23 23.14 -12.32 1.01
C MET A 23 22.51 -11.45 -0.10
N GLU A 24 23.34 -10.99 -1.05
CA GLU A 24 22.87 -10.25 -2.23
C GLU A 24 21.85 -11.06 -3.06
N PRO A 25 20.97 -10.39 -3.83
CA PRO A 25 20.07 -11.07 -4.74
C PRO A 25 20.81 -12.07 -5.63
N THR A 26 20.17 -13.21 -5.87
CA THR A 26 20.81 -14.33 -6.57
C THR A 26 21.31 -13.95 -7.97
N ASP A 27 20.62 -13.04 -8.67
CA ASP A 27 21.04 -12.57 -9.98
C ASP A 27 22.35 -11.77 -9.92
N SER A 28 22.56 -10.98 -8.85
CA SER A 28 23.81 -10.26 -8.60
C SER A 28 24.98 -11.24 -8.41
N LEU A 29 24.75 -12.32 -7.66
CA LEU A 29 25.75 -13.37 -7.47
C LEU A 29 26.12 -14.07 -8.77
N ILE A 30 25.14 -14.39 -9.61
CA ILE A 30 25.40 -14.97 -10.93
C ILE A 30 26.16 -13.97 -11.82
N SER A 31 25.82 -12.68 -11.77
CA SER A 31 26.56 -11.65 -12.50
C SER A 31 28.02 -11.57 -12.06
N LEU A 32 28.29 -11.56 -10.75
CA LEU A 32 29.65 -11.55 -10.21
C LEU A 32 30.40 -12.85 -10.55
N ALA A 33 29.73 -14.00 -10.50
CA ALA A 33 30.31 -15.28 -10.91
C ALA A 33 30.72 -15.29 -12.39
N ARG A 34 29.92 -14.68 -13.28
CA ARG A 34 30.31 -14.49 -14.69
C ARG A 34 31.52 -13.57 -14.82
N ILE A 35 31.62 -12.49 -14.04
CA ILE A 35 32.78 -11.59 -14.06
C ILE A 35 34.06 -12.37 -13.66
N CYS A 36 33.98 -13.22 -12.64
CA CYS A 36 35.08 -14.10 -12.23
C CYS A 36 35.52 -15.10 -13.32
N GLY A 37 34.62 -15.47 -14.24
CA GLY A 37 34.88 -16.40 -15.34
C GLY A 37 34.85 -15.73 -16.71
N GLU A 38 35.20 -14.44 -16.79
CA GLU A 38 35.34 -13.67 -18.04
C GLU A 38 34.09 -13.72 -18.95
N GLY A 39 32.90 -13.68 -18.35
CA GLY A 39 31.61 -13.66 -19.02
C GLY A 39 30.79 -14.94 -18.90
N SER A 40 31.34 -16.00 -18.31
CA SER A 40 30.65 -17.28 -18.11
C SER A 40 30.94 -17.90 -16.74
N VAL A 41 30.06 -18.78 -16.25
CA VAL A 41 30.30 -19.56 -15.03
C VAL A 41 31.03 -20.85 -15.39
N THR A 42 32.36 -20.78 -15.48
CA THR A 42 33.22 -21.92 -15.82
C THR A 42 33.30 -22.94 -14.67
N GLU A 43 33.72 -24.18 -14.95
CA GLU A 43 33.98 -25.21 -13.93
C GLU A 43 34.92 -24.70 -12.83
N ARG A 44 35.93 -23.88 -13.19
CA ARG A 44 36.86 -23.27 -12.23
C ARG A 44 36.16 -22.29 -11.28
N VAL A 45 35.19 -21.51 -11.77
CA VAL A 45 34.36 -20.63 -10.95
C VAL A 45 33.39 -21.44 -10.07
N GLN A 46 32.81 -22.52 -10.59
CA GLN A 46 31.97 -23.42 -9.81
C GLN A 46 32.74 -24.01 -8.62
N ARG A 47 33.98 -24.50 -8.84
CA ARG A 47 34.86 -25.00 -7.76
C ARG A 47 35.20 -23.92 -6.74
N PHE A 48 35.42 -22.69 -7.18
CA PHE A 48 35.67 -21.58 -6.27
C PHE A 48 34.45 -21.28 -5.38
N ILE A 49 33.24 -21.20 -5.95
CA ILE A 49 31.99 -20.98 -5.21
C ILE A 49 31.76 -22.13 -4.22
N TRP A 50 32.02 -23.36 -4.64
CA TRP A 50 31.94 -24.52 -3.74
C TRP A 50 32.86 -24.35 -2.53
N SER A 51 34.16 -24.11 -2.74
CA SER A 51 35.17 -24.04 -1.68
C SER A 51 35.02 -22.81 -0.76
N HIS A 52 34.69 -21.64 -1.31
CA HIS A 52 34.77 -20.37 -0.57
C HIS A 52 33.42 -19.76 -0.20
N CYS A 53 32.31 -20.29 -0.75
CA CYS A 53 30.97 -19.84 -0.40
C CYS A 53 30.15 -20.97 0.23
N ILE A 54 30.03 -22.12 -0.44
CA ILE A 54 29.05 -23.15 -0.05
C ILE A 54 29.58 -24.08 1.06
N SER A 55 30.78 -24.61 0.92
CA SER A 55 31.36 -25.58 1.86
C SER A 55 31.80 -24.90 3.17
N THR A 56 32.35 -23.69 3.07
CA THR A 56 32.82 -22.87 4.20
C THR A 56 31.68 -22.21 4.98
N ALA A 57 30.51 -21.98 4.37
CA ALA A 57 29.33 -21.44 5.04
C ALA A 57 28.29 -22.50 5.45
N ALA A 58 28.62 -23.80 5.31
CA ALA A 58 27.72 -24.90 5.62
C ALA A 58 27.26 -24.85 7.10
N GLY A 59 25.97 -24.56 7.30
CA GLY A 59 25.32 -24.50 8.62
C GLY A 59 25.16 -23.09 9.22
N LYS A 60 25.70 -22.04 8.61
CA LYS A 60 25.64 -20.65 9.13
C LYS A 60 24.72 -19.69 8.37
N LEU A 61 24.26 -20.07 7.17
CA LEU A 61 23.44 -19.24 6.28
C LEU A 61 22.03 -19.79 6.08
N HIS A 62 21.09 -18.89 5.75
CA HIS A 62 19.67 -19.17 5.57
C HIS A 62 19.40 -20.20 4.44
N ALA A 63 18.84 -21.36 4.79
CA ALA A 63 18.68 -22.49 3.86
C ALA A 63 17.83 -22.18 2.62
N PRO A 64 16.69 -21.45 2.70
CA PRO A 64 15.94 -21.06 1.50
C PRO A 64 16.73 -20.18 0.53
N TYR A 65 17.61 -19.31 1.03
CA TYR A 65 18.47 -18.48 0.19
C TYR A 65 19.50 -19.33 -0.56
N LEU A 66 20.16 -20.26 0.14
CA LEU A 66 21.11 -21.20 -0.46
C LEU A 66 20.45 -22.09 -1.53
N ARG A 67 19.24 -22.60 -1.27
CA ARG A 67 18.47 -23.37 -2.25
C ARG A 67 18.23 -22.58 -3.54
N ASN A 68 17.79 -21.33 -3.41
CA ASN A 68 17.50 -20.48 -4.56
C ASN A 68 18.77 -20.13 -5.34
N PHE A 69 19.89 -19.89 -4.64
CA PHE A 69 21.19 -19.66 -5.26
C PHE A 69 21.70 -20.87 -6.03
N LEU A 70 21.73 -22.05 -5.41
CA LEU A 70 22.13 -23.29 -6.06
C LEU A 70 21.28 -23.58 -7.30
N LYS A 71 19.95 -23.42 -7.21
CA LYS A 71 19.05 -23.59 -8.35
C LYS A 71 19.41 -22.67 -9.53
N LYS A 72 19.65 -21.37 -9.26
CA LYS A 72 20.00 -20.43 -10.33
C LYS A 72 21.40 -20.69 -10.88
N LEU A 73 22.36 -21.06 -10.03
CA LEU A 73 23.72 -21.39 -10.46
C LEU A 73 23.74 -22.62 -11.38
N ILE A 74 23.04 -23.69 -11.01
CA ILE A 74 22.88 -24.90 -11.82
C ILE A 74 22.24 -24.55 -13.17
N ASN A 75 21.09 -23.88 -13.16
CA ASN A 75 20.39 -23.48 -14.38
C ASN A 75 21.27 -22.59 -15.28
N GLU A 76 22.08 -21.70 -14.71
CA GLU A 76 22.98 -20.83 -15.46
C GLU A 76 24.05 -21.63 -16.22
N VAL A 77 24.65 -22.61 -15.57
CA VAL A 77 25.66 -23.48 -16.18
C VAL A 77 25.02 -24.35 -17.28
N GLU A 78 23.87 -24.98 -16.99
CA GLU A 78 23.13 -25.81 -17.94
C GLU A 78 22.68 -25.04 -19.19
N ARG A 79 22.17 -23.81 -19.02
CA ARG A 79 21.72 -22.95 -20.13
C ARG A 79 22.86 -22.57 -21.08
N ASN A 80 24.08 -22.52 -20.59
CA ASN A 80 25.27 -22.26 -21.39
C ASN A 80 25.93 -23.56 -21.90
N HIS A 81 25.23 -24.71 -21.81
CA HIS A 81 25.73 -26.03 -22.19
C HIS A 81 26.99 -26.47 -21.43
N GLY A 82 27.22 -25.95 -20.22
CA GLY A 82 28.31 -26.35 -19.34
C GLY A 82 27.96 -27.58 -18.50
N GLU A 83 28.99 -28.30 -18.05
CA GLU A 83 28.85 -29.39 -17.08
C GLU A 83 28.81 -28.82 -15.65
N VAL A 84 27.82 -29.26 -14.87
CA VAL A 84 27.62 -28.82 -13.48
C VAL A 84 28.33 -29.79 -12.55
N LEU A 85 29.06 -29.26 -11.57
CA LEU A 85 29.73 -30.08 -10.55
C LEU A 85 28.73 -30.94 -9.75
N ASP A 86 29.04 -32.22 -9.58
CA ASP A 86 28.21 -33.17 -8.82
C ASP A 86 27.93 -32.69 -7.40
N GLU A 87 28.92 -32.06 -6.75
CA GLU A 87 28.78 -31.53 -5.39
C GLU A 87 27.69 -30.44 -5.28
N LEU A 88 27.48 -29.65 -6.34
CA LEU A 88 26.42 -28.64 -6.38
C LEU A 88 25.05 -29.29 -6.49
N TYR A 89 24.91 -30.36 -7.28
CA TYR A 89 23.68 -31.15 -7.37
C TYR A 89 23.36 -31.86 -6.05
N GLU A 90 24.35 -32.51 -5.45
CA GLU A 90 24.20 -33.18 -4.16
C GLU A 90 23.74 -32.20 -3.08
N ARG A 91 24.36 -31.01 -3.04
CA ARG A 91 23.98 -29.99 -2.05
C ARG A 91 22.61 -29.39 -2.32
N TYR A 92 22.24 -29.18 -3.58
CA TYR A 92 20.90 -28.74 -3.95
C TYR A 92 19.84 -29.79 -3.60
N ALA A 93 20.10 -31.06 -3.88
CA ALA A 93 19.24 -32.19 -3.53
C ALA A 93 19.07 -32.31 -2.00
N TYR A 94 20.16 -32.12 -1.24
CA TYR A 94 20.11 -32.06 0.22
C TYR A 94 19.11 -31.01 0.71
N TYR A 95 19.21 -29.75 0.27
CA TYR A 95 18.25 -28.70 0.68
C TYR A 95 16.83 -28.93 0.17
N MET A 96 16.65 -29.56 -0.99
CA MET A 96 15.33 -29.95 -1.51
C MET A 96 14.67 -31.06 -0.67
N SER A 97 15.47 -31.95 -0.06
CA SER A 97 14.99 -33.01 0.83
C SER A 97 14.80 -32.55 2.28
N SER A 98 15.68 -31.69 2.82
CA SER A 98 15.64 -31.26 4.23
C SER A 98 14.52 -30.27 4.52
N LEU A 99 14.15 -29.41 3.55
CA LEU A 99 13.08 -28.42 3.70
C LEU A 99 11.66 -29.02 3.65
N LYS A 100 11.52 -30.35 3.50
CA LYS A 100 10.23 -31.04 3.62
C LYS A 100 9.80 -31.27 5.08
N ASP A 101 10.71 -31.13 6.04
CA ASP A 101 10.46 -31.39 7.47
C ASP A 101 10.49 -30.13 8.38
N ASP A 102 10.79 -28.94 7.85
CA ASP A 102 10.72 -27.69 8.64
C ASP A 102 9.28 -27.15 8.72
N ASN A 103 8.47 -27.84 9.53
CA ASN A 103 7.15 -27.40 10.00
C ASN A 103 7.22 -26.51 11.25
N LEU A 104 8.38 -25.95 11.62
CA LEU A 104 8.56 -25.21 12.87
C LEU A 104 9.60 -24.08 12.73
N VAL A 105 9.18 -22.89 12.29
CA VAL A 105 9.59 -21.62 12.93
C VAL A 105 8.44 -20.60 12.79
N LYS A 106 7.46 -20.70 13.68
CA LYS A 106 6.66 -19.54 14.10
C LYS A 106 7.57 -18.69 15.01
N GLY A 107 8.16 -17.63 14.47
CA GLY A 107 9.01 -16.68 15.21
C GLY A 107 9.93 -15.90 14.26
N ASN A 108 10.12 -14.60 14.53
CA ASN A 108 10.93 -13.64 13.79
C ASN A 108 12.16 -14.27 13.11
N ALA A 109 12.07 -14.60 11.82
CA ALA A 109 13.15 -15.24 11.08
C ALA A 109 14.28 -14.22 10.85
N ARG A 110 15.25 -14.20 11.78
CA ARG A 110 16.49 -13.42 11.68
C ARG A 110 17.54 -14.21 10.90
N VAL A 111 18.33 -13.52 10.09
CA VAL A 111 19.45 -14.07 9.32
C VAL A 111 20.72 -13.30 9.59
N SER A 112 21.86 -14.01 9.63
CA SER A 112 23.17 -13.40 9.67
C SER A 112 23.58 -12.91 8.28
N LYS A 113 23.83 -11.60 8.16
CA LYS A 113 24.49 -10.98 7.01
C LYS A 113 25.88 -10.51 7.44
N TYR A 114 26.85 -10.61 6.53
CA TYR A 114 28.19 -10.08 6.74
C TYR A 114 28.50 -8.98 5.71
N ILE A 115 28.60 -7.75 6.19
CA ILE A 115 28.86 -6.57 5.37
C ILE A 115 30.36 -6.31 5.37
N SER A 116 31.01 -6.48 4.23
CA SER A 116 32.43 -6.22 4.04
C SER A 116 32.64 -4.83 3.44
N PHE A 117 33.24 -3.87 4.13
CA PHE A 117 33.73 -2.63 3.53
C PHE A 117 35.13 -2.90 2.94
N LEU A 118 35.30 -2.66 1.64
CA LEU A 118 36.52 -2.94 0.89
C LEU A 118 37.23 -1.63 0.56
N PHE A 119 38.45 -1.46 1.07
CA PHE A 119 39.22 -0.22 0.89
C PHE A 119 40.07 -0.29 -0.38
N PRO A 120 39.99 0.69 -1.30
CA PRO A 120 40.84 0.73 -2.49
C PRO A 120 42.33 0.88 -2.14
N ASP A 121 43.22 0.38 -2.99
CA ASP A 121 44.68 0.48 -2.77
C ASP A 121 45.17 1.94 -2.60
N SER A 122 44.52 2.91 -3.27
CA SER A 122 44.83 4.34 -3.16
C SER A 122 44.50 4.96 -1.79
N PHE A 123 43.79 4.24 -0.91
CA PHE A 123 43.37 4.72 0.40
C PHE A 123 44.50 4.61 1.46
N PHE A 124 45.41 3.63 1.28
CA PHE A 124 46.53 3.38 2.18
C PHE A 124 47.73 4.33 1.97
N GLU A 125 47.74 5.11 0.89
CA GLU A 125 48.73 6.18 0.69
C GLU A 125 48.42 7.45 1.51
N LEU A 126 47.22 7.56 2.10
CA LEU A 126 46.70 8.77 2.73
C LEU A 126 46.40 8.65 4.24
N SER A 127 46.28 7.44 4.81
CA SER A 127 45.95 7.26 6.23
C SER A 127 46.89 6.28 6.94
N SER A 128 47.36 6.66 8.14
CA SER A 128 48.27 5.88 8.97
C SER A 128 47.57 4.82 9.84
N ALA A 129 46.35 4.39 9.48
CA ALA A 129 45.52 3.51 10.29
C ALA A 129 45.03 2.27 9.52
N SER A 130 45.36 1.10 10.09
CA SER A 130 44.94 -0.27 9.74
C SER A 130 45.70 -0.96 8.58
N GLU A 131 46.20 -2.17 8.84
CA GLU A 131 46.90 -3.04 7.88
C GLU A 131 45.95 -3.92 7.04
N SER A 132 44.62 -3.87 7.27
CA SER A 132 43.64 -4.74 6.61
C SER A 132 42.87 -4.05 5.47
N ARG A 133 42.91 -4.65 4.28
CA ARG A 133 42.17 -4.22 3.06
C ARG A 133 40.64 -4.36 3.15
N LYS A 134 40.14 -4.98 4.22
CA LYS A 134 38.73 -5.33 4.41
C LYS A 134 38.33 -5.14 5.87
N LEU A 135 37.18 -4.52 6.08
CA LEU A 135 36.50 -4.41 7.37
C LEU A 135 35.17 -5.18 7.30
N LEU A 136 34.98 -6.17 8.16
CA LEU A 136 33.82 -7.07 8.15
C LEU A 136 32.91 -6.78 9.34
N MET A 137 31.62 -6.57 9.07
CA MET A 137 30.58 -6.36 10.08
C MET A 137 29.54 -7.48 10.03
N GLN A 138 29.30 -8.16 11.15
CA GLN A 138 28.30 -9.21 11.25
C GLN A 138 26.99 -8.65 11.82
N LEU A 139 25.87 -8.85 11.12
CA LEU A 139 24.56 -8.32 11.52
C LEU A 139 23.49 -9.41 11.47
N GLN A 140 22.72 -9.55 12.54
CA GLN A 140 21.42 -10.20 12.55
C GLN A 140 20.37 -9.25 11.99
N CYS A 141 19.70 -9.71 10.94
CA CYS A 141 18.73 -8.94 10.18
C CYS A 141 17.42 -9.70 10.02
N SER A 142 16.28 -9.02 10.05
CA SER A 142 15.00 -9.61 9.67
C SER A 142 14.92 -9.88 8.17
N LEU A 143 14.31 -11.01 7.80
CA LEU A 143 13.88 -11.29 6.43
C LEU A 143 12.50 -10.70 6.09
N ASN A 144 11.72 -10.31 7.10
CA ASN A 144 10.39 -9.74 6.94
C ASN A 144 10.42 -8.24 7.28
N MET A 145 10.00 -7.40 6.32
CA MET A 145 9.86 -5.95 6.53
C MET A 145 8.44 -5.52 6.95
N LEU A 146 7.50 -6.46 7.05
CA LEU A 146 6.14 -6.27 7.54
C LEU A 146 6.02 -6.93 8.93
N GLU A 147 5.15 -6.39 9.80
CA GLU A 147 4.89 -6.86 11.19
C GLU A 147 5.87 -6.38 12.29
N GLY A 148 6.19 -5.08 12.36
CA GLY A 148 6.90 -4.50 13.52
C GLY A 148 8.41 -4.80 13.59
N ASP A 149 8.96 -5.55 12.65
CA ASP A 149 10.38 -5.90 12.55
C ASP A 149 11.18 -5.02 11.56
N THR A 150 10.57 -3.94 11.08
CA THR A 150 11.12 -3.03 10.07
C THR A 150 12.46 -2.38 10.49
N GLY A 151 12.63 -2.09 11.80
CA GLY A 151 13.89 -1.59 12.36
C GLY A 151 15.02 -2.64 12.41
N CYS A 152 14.68 -3.92 12.29
CA CYS A 152 15.65 -5.03 12.27
C CYS A 152 16.18 -5.35 10.87
N SER A 153 15.95 -4.51 9.86
CA SER A 153 16.47 -4.68 8.50
C SER A 153 17.58 -3.66 8.18
N ILE A 154 18.46 -3.98 7.22
CA ILE A 154 19.48 -3.04 6.72
C ILE A 154 18.81 -2.11 5.69
N TRP A 155 18.97 -0.81 5.88
CA TRP A 155 18.45 0.21 4.98
C TRP A 155 19.56 0.76 4.07
N PRO A 156 19.28 1.12 2.80
CA PRO A 156 20.28 1.72 1.91
C PRO A 156 20.96 2.96 2.52
N SER A 157 20.19 3.81 3.22
CA SER A 157 20.74 5.01 3.85
C SER A 157 21.68 4.73 5.02
N SER A 158 21.54 3.61 5.73
CA SER A 158 22.50 3.23 6.78
C SER A 158 23.80 2.72 6.19
N LEU A 159 23.76 1.99 5.07
CA LEU A 159 24.96 1.65 4.29
C LEU A 159 25.68 2.91 3.80
N TYR A 160 24.94 3.90 3.30
CA TYR A 160 25.51 5.17 2.81
C TYR A 160 26.17 5.99 3.92
N LEU A 161 25.53 6.10 5.09
CA LEU A 161 26.14 6.77 6.25
C LEU A 161 27.38 6.04 6.75
N SER A 162 27.36 4.70 6.79
CA SER A 162 28.55 3.91 7.11
C SER A 162 29.69 4.13 6.12
N GLU A 163 29.41 4.19 4.81
CA GLU A 163 30.43 4.57 3.81
C GLU A 163 30.94 6.00 4.03
N CYS A 164 30.09 6.95 4.43
CA CYS A 164 30.50 8.32 4.77
C CYS A 164 31.44 8.33 5.98
N ILE A 165 31.09 7.64 7.06
CA ILE A 165 31.91 7.57 8.27
C ILE A 165 33.29 7.00 7.99
N LEU A 166 33.35 5.92 7.21
CA LEU A 166 34.61 5.26 6.86
C LEU A 166 35.42 6.03 5.80
N SER A 167 34.77 6.84 4.97
CA SER A 167 35.45 7.69 3.98
C SER A 167 36.03 8.97 4.59
N PHE A 168 35.45 9.45 5.70
CA PHE A 168 35.82 10.70 6.37
C PHE A 168 36.00 10.51 7.89
N PRO A 169 36.88 9.60 8.35
CA PRO A 169 37.00 9.24 9.77
C PRO A 169 37.36 10.45 10.67
N GLU A 170 38.09 11.43 10.15
CA GLU A 170 38.46 12.67 10.83
C GLU A 170 37.26 13.52 11.25
N LEU A 171 36.11 13.38 10.57
CA LEU A 171 34.88 14.10 10.91
C LEU A 171 34.26 13.57 12.20
N PHE A 172 34.45 12.29 12.51
CA PHE A 172 33.76 11.58 13.60
C PHE A 172 34.70 11.21 14.76
N SER A 173 36.02 11.14 14.50
CA SER A 173 37.00 10.75 15.51
C SER A 173 37.03 11.74 16.68
N ASN A 174 37.03 11.23 17.91
CA ASN A 174 36.97 12.01 19.16
C ASN A 174 35.70 12.88 19.35
N LYS A 175 34.66 12.71 18.52
CA LYS A 175 33.37 13.42 18.66
C LYS A 175 32.32 12.54 19.35
N SER A 176 31.43 13.14 20.15
CA SER A 176 30.25 12.46 20.69
C SER A 176 29.16 12.40 19.62
N CYS A 177 28.73 11.19 19.28
CA CYS A 177 27.81 10.93 18.18
C CYS A 177 26.50 10.33 18.71
N PHE A 178 25.37 10.87 18.26
CA PHE A 178 24.04 10.40 18.62
C PHE A 178 23.26 10.00 17.36
N GLU A 179 22.90 8.74 17.23
CA GLU A 179 22.08 8.25 16.11
C GLU A 179 20.61 8.09 16.54
N VAL A 180 19.72 8.70 15.76
CA VAL A 180 18.26 8.56 15.87
C VAL A 180 17.77 7.46 14.93
N GLY A 181 16.96 6.53 15.45
CA GLY A 181 16.43 5.42 14.64
C GLY A 181 17.52 4.49 14.13
N SER A 182 18.37 4.00 15.04
CA SER A 182 19.60 3.26 14.72
C SER A 182 19.38 1.90 14.05
N GLY A 183 18.15 1.36 14.09
CA GLY A 183 17.81 0.10 13.42
C GLY A 183 18.72 -1.07 13.84
N VAL A 184 19.40 -1.69 12.89
CA VAL A 184 20.34 -2.81 13.14
C VAL A 184 21.67 -2.39 13.79
N GLY A 185 21.95 -1.10 13.96
CA GLY A 185 23.14 -0.57 14.65
C GLY A 185 24.40 -0.44 13.79
N LEU A 186 24.31 -0.63 12.46
CA LEU A 186 25.48 -0.63 11.56
C LEU A 186 26.29 0.68 11.61
N VAL A 187 25.61 1.83 11.63
CA VAL A 187 26.25 3.16 11.70
C VAL A 187 27.03 3.30 13.01
N GLY A 188 26.43 2.90 14.13
CA GLY A 188 27.09 2.86 15.44
C GLY A 188 28.37 2.03 15.48
N ILE A 189 28.37 0.86 14.84
CA ILE A 189 29.56 0.01 14.75
C ILE A 189 30.68 0.73 13.96
N CYS A 190 30.33 1.43 12.87
CA CYS A 190 31.30 2.23 12.11
C CYS A 190 31.84 3.42 12.91
N LEU A 191 31.01 4.11 13.70
CA LEU A 191 31.44 5.21 14.57
C LEU A 191 32.43 4.73 15.64
N ALA A 192 32.17 3.58 16.25
CA ALA A 192 33.09 2.97 17.21
C ALA A 192 34.42 2.60 16.53
N HIS A 193 34.38 2.09 15.29
CA HIS A 193 35.58 1.75 14.52
C HIS A 193 36.49 2.96 14.25
N VAL A 194 35.91 4.14 13.93
CA VAL A 194 36.67 5.38 13.71
C VAL A 194 37.03 6.14 15.00
N LYS A 195 36.79 5.51 16.16
CA LYS A 195 37.12 6.04 17.50
C LYS A 195 36.39 7.34 17.83
N ALA A 196 35.08 7.39 17.60
CA ALA A 196 34.22 8.39 18.25
C ALA A 196 34.39 8.34 19.77
N SER A 197 34.36 9.49 20.45
CA SER A 197 34.59 9.55 21.91
C SER A 197 33.43 8.95 22.71
N GLU A 198 32.22 9.07 22.16
CA GLU A 198 30.98 8.48 22.68
C GLU A 198 30.03 8.19 21.51
N VAL A 199 29.32 7.06 21.57
CA VAL A 199 28.32 6.67 20.56
C VAL A 199 27.02 6.30 21.26
N ILE A 200 25.97 7.08 21.02
CA ILE A 200 24.63 6.81 21.55
C ILE A 200 23.73 6.37 20.40
N LEU A 201 23.20 5.16 20.49
CA LEU A 201 22.27 4.58 19.52
C LEU A 201 20.88 4.54 20.14
N SER A 202 19.88 5.03 19.41
CA SER A 202 18.53 5.16 19.93
C SER A 202 17.48 4.59 18.98
N ASP A 203 16.49 3.90 19.54
CA ASP A 203 15.33 3.42 18.79
C ASP A 203 14.08 3.40 19.67
N GLY A 204 12.92 3.58 19.04
CA GLY A 204 11.61 3.60 19.69
C GLY A 204 10.98 2.22 19.83
N ASP A 205 11.57 1.18 19.24
CA ASP A 205 11.09 -0.20 19.29
C ASP A 205 12.03 -1.12 20.10
N MET A 206 11.44 -1.89 21.02
CA MET A 206 12.18 -2.79 21.92
C MET A 206 12.78 -4.02 21.21
N SER A 207 12.11 -4.53 20.15
CA SER A 207 12.64 -5.65 19.35
C SER A 207 13.90 -5.21 18.59
N THR A 208 13.85 -4.02 18.01
CA THR A 208 14.97 -3.37 17.31
C THR A 208 16.12 -3.06 18.25
N LEU A 209 15.84 -2.52 19.43
CA LEU A 209 16.86 -2.27 20.45
C LEU A 209 17.56 -3.57 20.91
N ALA A 210 16.81 -4.65 21.10
CA ALA A 210 17.38 -5.95 21.47
C ALA A 210 18.26 -6.52 20.35
N ASN A 211 17.81 -6.43 19.09
CA ASN A 211 18.58 -6.87 17.92
C ASN A 211 19.84 -6.03 17.71
N MET A 212 19.76 -4.72 17.94
CA MET A 212 20.89 -3.79 17.87
C MET A 212 21.97 -4.14 18.90
N LYS A 213 21.58 -4.41 20.15
CA LYS A 213 22.52 -4.87 21.20
C LYS A 213 23.22 -6.17 20.82
N LEU A 214 22.46 -7.14 20.31
CA LEU A 214 23.02 -8.40 19.79
C LEU A 214 24.03 -8.14 18.66
N ASN A 215 23.74 -7.20 17.76
CA ASN A 215 24.66 -6.84 16.68
C ASN A 215 25.92 -6.15 17.18
N LEU A 216 25.84 -5.31 18.21
CA LEU A 216 27.03 -4.74 18.85
C LEU A 216 27.91 -5.83 19.47
N GLU A 217 27.32 -6.78 20.18
CA GLU A 217 28.02 -7.93 20.78
C GLU A 217 28.71 -8.79 19.71
N LEU A 218 28.02 -9.06 18.59
CA LEU A 218 28.58 -9.80 17.44
C LEU A 218 29.78 -9.11 16.80
N ASN A 219 29.95 -7.80 17.01
CA ASN A 219 31.10 -7.02 16.53
C ASN A 219 32.03 -6.57 17.66
N HIS A 220 31.98 -7.26 18.81
CA HIS A 220 32.86 -7.04 19.97
C HIS A 220 32.74 -5.64 20.61
N LEU A 221 31.55 -5.03 20.55
CA LEU A 221 31.24 -3.77 21.22
C LEU A 221 30.29 -4.03 22.41
N GLY A 222 30.70 -3.65 23.62
CA GLY A 222 29.88 -3.77 24.82
C GLY A 222 29.02 -2.53 25.11
N CYS A 223 27.79 -2.72 25.60
CA CYS A 223 26.96 -1.63 26.13
C CYS A 223 27.25 -1.42 27.64
N GLU A 224 27.24 -0.17 28.12
CA GLU A 224 27.36 0.11 29.57
C GLU A 224 26.25 -0.60 30.37
N GLY A 225 26.64 -1.51 31.28
CA GLY A 225 25.74 -2.21 32.20
C GLY A 225 26.04 -3.69 32.47
N ASP A 226 26.79 -4.38 31.59
CA ASP A 226 26.79 -5.87 31.59
C ASP A 226 28.11 -6.60 31.98
N PHE A 227 29.25 -5.93 32.24
CA PHE A 227 30.49 -6.62 32.67
C PHE A 227 31.40 -5.84 33.65
N PRO A 228 32.23 -6.55 34.48
CA PRO A 228 33.06 -5.95 35.52
C PRO A 228 34.21 -5.09 34.97
N GLU A 229 34.55 -4.02 35.69
CA GLU A 229 35.63 -3.05 35.42
C GLU A 229 37.00 -3.69 35.13
N THR A 230 37.27 -4.12 33.90
CA THR A 230 38.62 -4.36 33.37
C THR A 230 38.55 -4.52 31.85
N ILE A 231 38.70 -3.43 31.10
CA ILE A 231 39.29 -3.30 29.74
C ILE A 231 38.87 -1.89 29.28
N ASN A 232 39.83 -0.96 29.26
CA ASN A 232 39.58 0.48 29.14
C ASN A 232 40.23 1.01 27.87
N ASP A 233 39.78 0.54 26.69
CA ASP A 233 40.32 0.98 25.39
C ASP A 233 39.31 0.96 24.22
N HIS A 234 38.01 0.81 24.50
CA HIS A 234 36.95 0.81 23.47
C HIS A 234 36.00 2.01 23.64
N ALA A 235 35.53 2.57 22.52
CA ALA A 235 34.56 3.66 22.50
C ALA A 235 33.32 3.29 23.34
N LYS A 236 32.82 4.23 24.16
CA LYS A 236 31.61 4.02 24.96
C LYS A 236 30.39 4.02 24.04
N VAL A 237 29.91 2.83 23.69
CA VAL A 237 28.65 2.66 22.93
C VAL A 237 27.50 2.44 23.90
N LYS A 238 26.43 3.23 23.76
CA LYS A 238 25.24 3.16 24.61
C LYS A 238 23.98 3.00 23.77
N CYS A 239 23.20 1.98 24.04
CA CYS A 239 21.88 1.79 23.43
C CYS A 239 20.79 2.34 24.36
N ILE A 240 19.92 3.22 23.84
CA ILE A 240 18.81 3.79 24.60
C ILE A 240 17.46 3.52 23.93
N TYR A 241 16.46 3.18 24.74
CA TYR A 241 15.08 3.16 24.30
C TYR A 241 14.56 4.60 24.25
N LEU A 242 14.20 5.10 23.07
CA LEU A 242 13.78 6.49 22.87
C LEU A 242 12.62 6.59 21.87
N PRO A 243 11.39 6.27 22.29
CA PRO A 243 10.18 6.56 21.51
C PRO A 243 10.01 8.07 21.33
N TRP A 244 10.01 8.54 20.08
CA TRP A 244 10.01 9.97 19.77
C TRP A 244 8.74 10.68 20.23
N GLU A 245 7.58 10.01 20.29
CA GLU A 245 6.32 10.63 20.70
C GLU A 245 6.31 11.03 22.18
N SER A 246 6.99 10.25 23.03
CA SER A 246 7.03 10.45 24.48
C SER A 246 8.36 11.03 25.00
N ALA A 247 9.34 11.27 24.14
CA ALA A 247 10.63 11.85 24.54
C ALA A 247 10.45 13.27 25.10
N SER A 248 10.86 13.47 26.36
CA SER A 248 10.78 14.78 27.01
C SER A 248 12.04 15.62 26.76
N GLU A 249 11.89 16.95 26.70
CA GLU A 249 13.05 17.86 26.54
C GLU A 249 14.07 17.70 27.67
N ARG A 250 13.61 17.34 28.88
CA ARG A 250 14.47 17.14 30.05
C ARG A 250 15.40 15.92 29.89
N ASP A 251 14.91 14.87 29.25
CA ASP A 251 15.69 13.65 29.00
C ASP A 251 16.74 13.89 27.91
N LEU A 252 16.39 14.70 26.89
CA LEU A 252 17.25 14.99 25.75
C LEU A 252 18.40 15.97 26.07
N ILE A 253 18.21 16.88 27.05
CA ILE A 253 19.21 17.90 27.45
C ILE A 253 20.53 17.30 27.96
N ASN A 254 20.52 16.04 28.41
CA ASN A 254 21.68 15.41 29.02
C ASN A 254 22.68 14.83 28.02
N PHE A 255 22.30 14.61 26.75
CA PHE A 255 23.13 13.89 25.79
C PHE A 255 24.19 14.76 25.09
N LYS A 256 23.92 16.05 24.84
CA LYS A 256 24.88 17.04 24.28
C LYS A 256 25.83 16.50 23.18
N PRO A 257 25.31 15.89 22.10
CA PRO A 257 26.17 15.32 21.05
C PRO A 257 26.87 16.42 20.23
N ASP A 258 28.06 16.11 19.72
CA ASP A 258 28.73 16.91 18.70
C ASP A 258 28.10 16.68 17.32
N ILE A 259 27.70 15.43 17.05
CA ILE A 259 27.13 15.00 15.78
C ILE A 259 25.85 14.19 16.02
N ILE A 260 24.79 14.51 15.28
CA ILE A 260 23.53 13.77 15.26
C ILE A 260 23.42 13.05 13.91
N LEU A 261 23.05 11.78 13.88
CA LEU A 261 22.97 10.96 12.67
C LEU A 261 21.58 10.34 12.54
N GLY A 262 21.08 10.19 11.31
CA GLY A 262 19.83 9.49 11.06
C GLY A 262 19.81 8.83 9.69
N ALA A 263 19.60 7.51 9.67
CA ALA A 263 19.47 6.72 8.45
C ALA A 263 18.00 6.49 8.11
N ASP A 264 17.54 7.11 7.04
CA ASP A 264 16.21 6.96 6.46
C ASP A 264 15.04 7.28 7.39
N VAL A 265 15.25 8.13 8.40
CA VAL A 265 14.28 8.46 9.46
C VAL A 265 13.08 9.33 9.03
N ILE A 266 13.02 9.76 7.77
CA ILE A 266 11.99 10.68 7.24
C ILE A 266 10.91 9.97 6.40
N TYR A 267 10.83 8.64 6.48
CA TYR A 267 9.97 7.83 5.60
C TYR A 267 8.49 7.78 6.00
N ASP A 268 8.15 8.05 7.26
CA ASP A 268 6.78 8.03 7.78
C ASP A 268 6.33 9.45 8.19
N PRO A 269 5.29 10.03 7.54
CA PRO A 269 4.79 11.36 7.87
C PRO A 269 4.33 11.50 9.32
N VAL A 270 3.83 10.43 9.95
CA VAL A 270 3.34 10.47 11.35
C VAL A 270 4.47 10.76 12.33
N CYS A 271 5.69 10.32 12.02
CA CYS A 271 6.84 10.50 12.89
C CYS A 271 7.53 11.86 12.73
N LEU A 272 7.27 12.60 11.64
CA LEU A 272 8.01 13.82 11.29
C LEU A 272 7.92 14.94 12.35
N PRO A 273 6.74 15.27 12.93
CA PRO A 273 6.68 16.31 13.97
C PRO A 273 7.52 15.96 15.20
N HIS A 274 7.57 14.68 15.56
CA HIS A 274 8.33 14.18 16.71
C HIS A 274 9.83 14.17 16.43
N LEU A 275 10.25 13.71 15.24
CA LEU A 275 11.63 13.75 14.78
C LEU A 275 12.17 15.19 14.75
N VAL A 276 11.43 16.12 14.15
CA VAL A 276 11.85 17.52 14.04
C VAL A 276 11.96 18.19 15.41
N LYS A 277 11.03 17.91 16.33
CA LYS A 277 11.11 18.37 17.72
C LYS A 277 12.37 17.83 18.43
N LEU A 278 12.68 16.55 18.25
CA LEU A 278 13.86 15.91 18.81
C LEU A 278 15.15 16.54 18.25
N LEU A 279 15.26 16.67 16.92
CA LEU A 279 16.39 17.34 16.26
C LEU A 279 16.55 18.78 16.74
N GLY A 280 15.46 19.54 16.80
CA GLY A 280 15.45 20.91 17.32
C GLY A 280 15.93 20.99 18.77
N THR A 281 15.53 20.02 19.61
CA THR A 281 15.96 19.97 21.02
C THR A 281 17.44 19.64 21.15
N LEU A 282 17.97 18.67 20.40
CA LEU A 282 19.38 18.30 20.44
C LEU A 282 20.29 19.40 19.85
N ILE A 283 19.87 20.04 18.75
CA ILE A 283 20.63 21.11 18.08
C ILE A 283 20.66 22.41 18.92
N ASN A 284 19.56 22.78 19.59
CA ASN A 284 19.43 24.09 20.27
C ASN A 284 20.06 24.16 21.68
N GLN A 285 20.68 23.09 22.18
CA GLN A 285 21.18 22.98 23.57
C GLN A 285 22.28 23.97 23.96
N MET A 286 22.94 24.67 23.02
CA MET A 286 24.03 25.60 23.31
C MET A 286 23.63 27.08 23.53
N ARG A 287 22.34 27.45 23.50
CA ARG A 287 21.92 28.85 23.73
C ARG A 287 22.12 29.38 25.16
N SER A 288 22.51 28.56 26.14
CA SER A 288 22.50 28.96 27.56
C SER A 288 23.84 29.14 28.28
N HIS A 289 25.01 28.91 27.67
CA HIS A 289 26.30 29.12 28.35
C HIS A 289 27.37 29.74 27.44
N SER A 290 27.51 31.06 27.49
CA SER A 290 28.75 31.74 27.09
C SER A 290 29.09 32.89 28.05
N LYS A 291 29.73 32.55 29.17
CA LYS A 291 30.74 33.39 29.82
C LYS A 291 31.84 32.47 30.34
N GLY A 292 32.96 32.40 29.64
CA GLY A 292 34.14 31.69 30.15
C GLY A 292 35.14 31.32 29.06
N ASN A 293 36.24 32.08 29.06
CA ASN A 293 37.58 31.80 28.56
C ASN A 293 37.84 31.43 27.09
N THR A 294 38.59 32.35 26.49
CA THR A 294 39.50 32.20 25.36
C THR A 294 40.57 31.15 25.62
N ASP A 295 40.60 30.12 24.78
CA ASP A 295 41.81 29.46 24.28
C ASP A 295 41.37 28.69 23.03
N ASP A 296 41.66 29.23 21.84
CA ASP A 296 41.26 28.61 20.57
C ASP A 296 42.51 28.35 19.73
N SER A 297 43.09 27.16 19.92
CA SER A 297 43.78 26.46 18.85
C SER A 297 42.68 25.92 17.93
N GLY A 298 42.42 26.63 16.83
CA GLY A 298 41.32 26.32 15.91
C GLY A 298 41.25 24.83 15.56
N ASP A 299 40.13 24.21 15.94
CA ASP A 299 39.83 22.80 15.73
C ASP A 299 39.72 22.52 14.21
N GLY A 300 40.43 21.51 13.70
CA GLY A 300 40.52 21.21 12.26
C GLY A 300 39.18 20.92 11.58
N PHE A 301 38.15 20.63 12.36
CA PHE A 301 36.77 20.36 11.96
C PHE A 301 36.06 21.56 11.31
N ASP A 302 36.13 22.75 11.93
CA ASP A 302 35.52 23.98 11.39
C ASP A 302 36.26 24.46 10.15
N ALA A 303 37.58 24.20 10.06
CA ALA A 303 38.40 24.53 8.89
C ALA A 303 38.11 23.63 7.67
N PHE A 304 37.80 22.35 7.88
CA PHE A 304 37.42 21.41 6.80
C PHE A 304 36.01 21.69 6.26
N LEU A 305 35.03 21.89 7.15
CA LEU A 305 33.66 22.24 6.76
C LEU A 305 33.57 23.64 6.13
N SER A 306 34.33 24.64 6.62
CA SER A 306 34.35 25.98 6.00
C SER A 306 35.09 26.03 4.65
N LYS A 307 36.06 25.14 4.41
CA LYS A 307 36.68 24.97 3.07
C LYS A 307 35.75 24.30 2.07
N THR A 308 34.87 23.41 2.54
CA THR A 308 34.06 22.53 1.68
C THR A 308 32.64 23.09 1.47
N ILE A 309 32.11 23.83 2.45
CA ILE A 309 30.81 24.53 2.40
C ILE A 309 31.09 26.03 2.40
N SER A 310 31.08 26.64 1.22
CA SER A 310 31.24 28.09 1.09
C SER A 310 30.05 28.83 1.76
N ASN A 311 30.37 29.73 2.69
CA ASN A 311 29.48 30.55 3.54
C ASN A 311 29.04 29.94 4.89
N SER A 312 29.92 29.95 5.90
CA SER A 312 29.54 30.39 7.26
C SER A 312 30.76 30.61 8.13
N GLY A 313 30.77 31.69 8.91
CA GLY A 313 31.73 31.88 10.01
C GLY A 313 31.58 30.81 11.10
N SER A 314 32.60 30.73 11.98
CA SER A 314 32.73 29.82 13.14
C SER A 314 31.39 29.28 13.65
N ARG A 315 31.16 27.97 13.47
CA ARG A 315 29.91 27.31 13.89
C ARG A 315 30.05 26.90 15.35
N LYS A 316 29.21 27.47 16.22
CA LYS A 316 29.02 27.00 17.61
C LYS A 316 27.70 26.22 17.74
N GLY A 317 27.70 24.92 17.40
CA GLY A 317 26.56 24.02 17.65
C GLY A 317 26.69 22.62 17.00
N PRO A 318 25.87 21.63 17.42
CA PRO A 318 25.89 20.26 16.89
C PRO A 318 25.55 20.17 15.41
N LEU A 319 26.18 19.26 14.68
CA LEU A 319 25.86 18.98 13.27
C LEU A 319 24.94 17.76 13.14
N ALA A 320 23.74 17.93 12.58
CA ALA A 320 22.87 16.80 12.26
C ALA A 320 23.02 16.37 10.80
N LEU A 321 23.35 15.10 10.54
CA LEU A 321 23.50 14.47 9.23
C LEU A 321 22.40 13.42 9.02
N ILE A 322 21.52 13.63 8.06
CA ILE A 322 20.40 12.74 7.75
C ILE A 322 20.58 12.20 6.33
N ALA A 323 20.82 10.91 6.18
CA ALA A 323 20.78 10.26 4.87
C ALA A 323 19.42 9.63 4.65
N SER A 324 18.80 9.82 3.49
CA SER A 324 17.50 9.21 3.20
C SER A 324 17.26 8.98 1.72
N VAL A 325 16.46 7.95 1.41
CA VAL A 325 15.86 7.76 0.09
C VAL A 325 14.52 8.50 0.06
N ILE A 326 14.40 9.51 -0.81
CA ILE A 326 13.15 10.25 -0.99
C ILE A 326 12.16 9.38 -1.77
N ARG A 327 11.31 8.65 -1.04
CA ARG A 327 10.29 7.75 -1.60
C ARG A 327 9.00 8.46 -1.97
N ASN A 328 8.63 9.45 -1.16
CA ASN A 328 7.45 10.28 -1.32
C ASN A 328 7.88 11.74 -1.16
N ILE A 329 7.62 12.54 -2.19
CA ILE A 329 8.02 13.95 -2.21
C ILE A 329 7.17 14.81 -1.26
N ASP A 330 5.91 14.45 -1.02
CA ASP A 330 5.01 15.16 -0.11
C ASP A 330 5.45 14.97 1.33
N THR A 331 5.82 13.74 1.72
CA THR A 331 6.43 13.46 3.03
C THR A 331 7.72 14.25 3.23
N PHE A 332 8.57 14.35 2.20
CA PHE A 332 9.77 15.16 2.27
C PHE A 332 9.46 16.66 2.35
N ASN A 333 8.49 17.17 1.60
CA ASN A 333 8.05 18.57 1.66
C ASN A 333 7.46 18.92 3.03
N GLU A 334 6.71 18.01 3.64
CA GLU A 334 6.22 18.14 5.01
C GLU A 334 7.37 18.23 6.01
N PHE A 335 8.39 17.37 5.87
CA PHE A 335 9.61 17.45 6.67
C PHE A 335 10.31 18.81 6.51
N LEU A 336 10.46 19.31 5.28
CA LEU A 336 11.04 20.63 5.02
C LEU A 336 10.23 21.75 5.70
N ALA A 337 8.90 21.71 5.62
CA ALA A 337 8.01 22.68 6.24
C ALA A 337 8.14 22.66 7.77
N LEU A 338 8.19 21.47 8.38
CA LEU A 338 8.37 21.32 9.83
C LEU A 338 9.76 21.80 10.30
N VAL A 339 10.82 21.48 9.55
CA VAL A 339 12.19 21.99 9.82
C VAL A 339 12.21 23.51 9.80
N GLU A 340 11.56 24.13 8.82
CA GLU A 340 11.45 25.59 8.73
C GLU A 340 10.65 26.19 9.90
N GLN A 341 9.52 25.59 10.27
CA GLN A 341 8.73 25.99 11.44
C GLN A 341 9.51 25.88 12.75
N ALA A 342 10.45 24.93 12.86
CA ALA A 342 11.31 24.74 14.02
C ALA A 342 12.53 25.68 14.07
N ASN A 343 12.61 26.69 13.19
CA ASN A 343 13.78 27.58 13.04
C ASN A 343 15.09 26.86 12.72
N LEU A 344 14.99 25.71 12.04
CA LEU A 344 16.12 24.97 11.52
C LEU A 344 16.31 25.30 10.03
N THR A 345 17.49 24.98 9.51
CA THR A 345 17.88 25.09 8.11
C THR A 345 18.39 23.74 7.66
N ILE A 346 18.05 23.35 6.44
CA ILE A 346 18.53 22.11 5.83
C ILE A 346 19.35 22.43 4.59
N THR A 347 20.48 21.74 4.45
CA THR A 347 21.38 21.87 3.29
C THR A 347 21.65 20.48 2.73
N ASP A 348 21.51 20.32 1.41
CA ASP A 348 21.89 19.08 0.73
C ASP A 348 23.42 19.02 0.58
N LEU A 349 24.03 18.00 1.18
CA LEU A 349 25.46 17.71 1.16
C LEU A 349 25.81 16.52 0.26
N THR A 350 24.87 16.00 -0.53
CA THR A 350 25.06 14.76 -1.31
C THR A 350 26.28 14.82 -2.23
N GLU A 351 26.49 15.94 -2.93
CA GLU A 351 27.66 16.11 -3.80
C GLU A 351 28.92 16.57 -3.03
N THR A 352 28.73 17.25 -1.90
CA THR A 352 29.80 17.86 -1.10
C THR A 352 30.52 16.82 -0.22
N LEU A 353 29.77 15.89 0.38
CA LEU A 353 30.26 14.79 1.22
C LEU A 353 29.93 13.45 0.55
N LYS A 354 30.43 13.26 -0.67
CA LYS A 354 30.22 12.04 -1.43
C LYS A 354 31.20 10.95 -0.98
N PRO A 355 30.73 9.83 -0.38
CA PRO A 355 31.61 8.78 0.10
C PRO A 355 32.25 7.97 -1.04
N ILE A 356 33.41 7.38 -0.75
CA ILE A 356 34.05 6.39 -1.62
C ILE A 356 33.16 5.14 -1.68
N ASN A 357 33.13 4.46 -2.83
CA ASN A 357 32.39 3.20 -2.97
C ASN A 357 33.17 2.07 -2.26
N LEU A 358 32.81 1.78 -1.02
CA LEU A 358 33.41 0.72 -0.20
C LEU A 358 32.63 -0.60 -0.31
N LEU A 359 31.48 -0.60 -0.98
CA LEU A 359 30.61 -1.76 -1.19
C LEU A 359 30.43 -2.12 -2.67
N PRO A 360 31.51 -2.22 -3.49
CA PRO A 360 31.41 -2.39 -4.95
C PRO A 360 30.77 -3.70 -5.39
N TYR A 361 30.60 -4.66 -4.49
CA TYR A 361 29.97 -5.95 -4.75
C TYR A 361 28.46 -5.97 -4.47
N MET A 362 27.92 -4.97 -3.77
CA MET A 362 26.48 -4.89 -3.48
C MET A 362 25.73 -4.24 -4.65
N GLN A 363 25.45 -5.03 -5.68
CA GLN A 363 24.74 -4.55 -6.87
C GLN A 363 23.28 -4.16 -6.59
N SER A 364 22.68 -4.66 -5.50
CA SER A 364 21.33 -4.28 -5.07
C SER A 364 21.24 -2.91 -4.39
N TYR A 365 22.39 -2.33 -4.01
CA TYR A 365 22.49 -1.07 -3.28
C TYR A 365 22.72 0.10 -4.26
N ASP A 366 21.64 0.78 -4.63
CA ASP A 366 21.69 1.96 -5.50
C ASP A 366 21.96 3.24 -4.72
N ARG A 367 23.25 3.59 -4.64
CA ARG A 367 23.79 4.80 -3.99
C ARG A 367 23.22 6.10 -4.57
N THR A 368 22.79 6.10 -5.84
CA THR A 368 22.37 7.33 -6.54
C THR A 368 21.02 7.85 -6.07
N THR A 369 20.24 7.01 -5.40
CA THR A 369 18.90 7.33 -4.88
C THR A 369 18.92 8.01 -3.51
N ILE A 370 20.08 8.03 -2.84
CA ILE A 370 20.23 8.52 -1.47
C ILE A 370 20.66 9.98 -1.49
N ARG A 371 20.00 10.77 -0.67
CA ARG A 371 20.39 12.16 -0.38
C ARG A 371 20.93 12.27 1.03
N LEU A 372 21.98 13.07 1.21
CA LEU A 372 22.57 13.39 2.50
C LEU A 372 22.29 14.86 2.83
N PHE A 373 21.62 15.11 3.94
CA PHE A 373 21.25 16.44 4.38
C PHE A 373 21.98 16.81 5.67
N SER A 374 22.40 18.06 5.80
CA SER A 374 22.73 18.65 7.10
C SER A 374 21.58 19.49 7.62
N VAL A 375 21.22 19.34 8.89
CA VAL A 375 20.24 20.19 9.59
C VAL A 375 20.94 21.03 10.66
N THR A 376 20.74 22.35 10.64
CA THR A 376 21.39 23.31 11.56
C THR A 376 20.42 24.40 12.02
N CYS A 377 20.72 25.12 13.11
CA CYS A 377 19.91 26.27 13.56
C CYS A 377 20.06 27.48 12.61
N LYS A 378 18.99 28.27 12.40
CA LYS A 378 19.10 29.60 11.74
C LYS A 378 19.85 30.57 12.68
N TYR A 379 20.94 31.17 12.20
CA TYR A 379 21.65 32.23 12.94
C TYR A 379 20.85 33.55 12.88
N ASP A 380 20.60 34.16 14.05
CA ASP A 380 20.08 35.52 14.15
C ASP A 380 21.18 36.51 13.73
N ASN A 381 21.26 36.82 12.43
CA ASN A 381 21.93 38.04 11.98
C ASN A 381 21.02 39.25 12.29
N ASN A 382 20.98 39.64 13.56
CA ASN A 382 20.54 40.97 13.95
C ASN A 382 21.59 41.99 13.49
N GLY A 383 21.42 42.51 12.27
CA GLY A 383 22.20 43.64 11.77
C GLY A 383 22.19 43.75 10.25
N LEU A 384 21.46 44.75 9.74
CA LEU A 384 21.33 45.17 8.33
C LEU A 384 20.37 44.37 7.43
N GLN A 385 19.06 44.52 7.70
CA GLN A 385 18.08 45.01 6.70
C GLN A 385 16.72 45.23 7.40
N VAL A 386 16.74 46.13 8.39
CA VAL A 386 15.54 46.85 8.84
C VAL A 386 15.64 48.21 8.16
N VAL A 387 14.58 48.62 7.45
CA VAL A 387 14.49 49.74 6.50
C VAL A 387 14.85 49.37 5.04
N ALA A 388 14.03 48.53 4.43
CA ALA A 388 13.51 48.75 3.06
C ALA A 388 12.39 47.75 2.75
N ILE A 389 11.20 48.29 2.45
CA ILE A 389 10.05 47.62 1.81
C ILE A 389 9.12 46.86 2.78
N ILE A 390 8.83 47.53 3.90
CA ILE A 390 7.45 47.67 4.39
C ILE A 390 6.67 48.51 3.37
N ILE A 391 6.39 47.97 2.17
CA ILE A 391 5.44 48.55 1.18
C ILE A 391 4.65 47.46 0.42
N HIS A 392 4.97 46.16 0.55
CA HIS A 392 4.34 45.14 -0.31
C HIS A 392 3.54 44.02 0.36
N GLN A 393 3.21 44.14 1.65
CA GLN A 393 2.40 43.14 2.37
C GLN A 393 1.24 43.75 3.18
N VAL A 394 0.63 44.81 2.64
CA VAL A 394 -0.65 45.37 3.16
C VAL A 394 -1.70 45.53 2.05
N LEU A 395 -1.44 45.05 0.83
CA LEU A 395 -2.44 45.02 -0.23
C LEU A 395 -2.49 43.62 -0.85
N LEU A 396 -3.73 43.10 -0.90
CA LEU A 396 -4.18 41.89 -1.58
C LEU A 396 -4.16 40.62 -0.72
N TYR A 397 -5.31 40.42 -0.07
CA TYR A 397 -6.11 39.18 0.05
C TYR A 397 -6.57 38.91 1.49
N HIS A 398 -7.60 39.66 1.90
CA HIS A 398 -8.61 39.09 2.79
C HIS A 398 -9.96 39.06 2.05
N ASP A 399 -10.57 37.91 2.26
CA ASP A 399 -11.72 37.26 1.63
C ASP A 399 -13.05 38.02 1.78
N GLU A 400 -13.92 37.91 0.77
CA GLU A 400 -15.18 38.66 0.62
C GLU A 400 -16.35 38.16 1.48
N ASP A 401 -16.22 37.07 2.25
CA ASP A 401 -17.38 36.39 2.83
C ASP A 401 -17.61 36.58 4.35
N THR A 402 -16.95 37.55 4.99
CA THR A 402 -17.14 37.82 6.44
C THR A 402 -17.69 39.21 6.77
N ILE A 403 -18.48 39.82 5.87
CA ILE A 403 -19.20 41.09 6.14
C ILE A 403 -20.68 40.95 5.71
N TYR A 404 -21.35 39.87 6.12
CA TYR A 404 -22.81 39.74 5.93
C TYR A 404 -23.61 39.35 7.17
N ARG A 405 -22.98 39.28 8.35
CA ARG A 405 -23.68 39.02 9.62
C ARG A 405 -23.15 39.88 10.76
N SER A 406 -23.45 41.17 10.74
CA SER A 406 -23.71 41.99 11.95
C SER A 406 -23.79 43.46 11.57
N CYS A 407 -25.01 43.97 11.39
CA CYS A 407 -25.46 45.31 11.83
C CYS A 407 -26.81 45.63 11.18
N PHE A 408 -27.87 45.02 11.71
CA PHE A 408 -29.11 45.76 11.90
C PHE A 408 -28.96 46.48 13.25
N ILE A 409 -28.98 47.81 13.23
CA ILE A 409 -29.61 48.73 14.20
C ILE A 409 -29.15 50.14 13.83
N GLY A 410 -30.12 51.04 13.64
CA GLY A 410 -29.97 52.43 14.08
C GLY A 410 -29.60 53.50 13.05
N THR A 411 -30.64 53.94 12.31
CA THR A 411 -30.96 55.36 12.02
C THR A 411 -30.03 56.24 11.15
N GLY A 412 -30.62 56.76 10.07
CA GLY A 412 -30.47 58.18 9.73
C GLY A 412 -29.78 58.53 8.41
N GLN A 413 -30.57 58.59 7.33
CA GLN A 413 -30.49 59.54 6.20
C GLN A 413 -29.11 60.12 5.81
N ASN A 414 -28.61 59.79 4.61
CA ASN A 414 -28.68 60.74 3.49
C ASN A 414 -28.31 60.14 2.12
N ILE A 415 -29.19 60.46 1.18
CA ILE A 415 -29.23 60.07 -0.24
C ILE A 415 -28.24 60.93 -1.02
N ILE A 416 -26.93 60.68 -0.88
CA ILE A 416 -25.89 61.30 -1.74
C ILE A 416 -24.88 60.28 -2.27
N THR A 417 -24.82 59.06 -1.71
CA THR A 417 -23.90 58.01 -2.20
C THR A 417 -24.50 57.17 -3.33
N THR A 418 -25.83 57.10 -3.45
CA THR A 418 -26.50 56.27 -4.47
C THR A 418 -26.51 56.89 -5.87
N LEU A 419 -26.28 58.20 -6.01
CA LEU A 419 -26.17 58.86 -7.33
C LEU A 419 -24.74 58.97 -7.88
N ILE A 420 -23.72 58.63 -7.10
CA ILE A 420 -22.31 58.62 -7.55
C ILE A 420 -21.91 57.22 -8.04
N CYS A 421 -22.56 56.16 -7.56
CA CYS A 421 -22.37 54.79 -8.06
C CYS A 421 -22.92 54.54 -9.48
N MET A 422 -23.68 55.48 -10.07
CA MET A 422 -24.21 55.35 -11.43
C MET A 422 -23.40 56.09 -12.51
N LYS A 423 -22.22 56.65 -12.18
CA LYS A 423 -21.35 57.35 -13.15
C LYS A 423 -19.90 56.83 -13.25
N LEU A 424 -19.61 55.66 -12.66
CA LEU A 424 -18.33 54.95 -12.81
C LEU A 424 -18.46 53.63 -13.58
N PHE A 425 -19.54 53.47 -14.35
CA PHE A 425 -19.78 52.29 -15.18
C PHE A 425 -19.27 52.43 -16.63
N ASP A 426 -18.59 53.52 -16.98
CA ASP A 426 -18.17 53.79 -18.36
C ASP A 426 -16.64 53.91 -18.56
N LEU A 427 -15.83 53.86 -17.49
CA LEU A 427 -14.36 53.88 -17.63
C LEU A 427 -13.77 52.47 -17.74
N GLY A 428 -14.38 51.48 -17.08
CA GLY A 428 -13.93 50.08 -17.14
C GLY A 428 -14.16 49.41 -18.50
N ARG A 429 -15.18 49.85 -19.25
CA ARG A 429 -15.46 49.36 -20.62
C ARG A 429 -14.50 49.95 -21.65
N LEU A 430 -14.12 51.22 -21.48
CA LEU A 430 -13.16 51.91 -22.35
C LEU A 430 -11.72 51.39 -22.16
N ILE A 431 -11.32 51.02 -20.94
CA ILE A 431 -10.01 50.41 -20.68
C ILE A 431 -9.95 48.99 -21.26
N LYS A 432 -11.02 48.19 -21.12
CA LYS A 432 -11.08 46.85 -21.74
C LYS A 432 -11.09 46.90 -23.27
N MET A 433 -11.79 47.87 -23.86
CA MET A 433 -11.75 48.10 -25.32
C MET A 433 -10.39 48.63 -25.79
N ALA A 434 -9.70 49.44 -24.99
CA ALA A 434 -8.36 49.91 -25.31
C ALA A 434 -7.30 48.79 -25.18
N GLU A 435 -7.43 47.91 -24.19
CA GLU A 435 -6.57 46.72 -24.04
C GLU A 435 -6.82 45.67 -25.14
N GLU A 436 -8.08 45.52 -25.60
CA GLU A 436 -8.41 44.67 -26.76
C GLU A 436 -7.94 45.26 -28.10
N LEU A 437 -7.92 46.58 -28.24
CA LEU A 437 -7.38 47.25 -29.44
C LEU A 437 -5.84 47.28 -29.46
N ILE A 438 -5.17 47.29 -28.31
CA ILE A 438 -3.69 47.23 -28.22
C ILE A 438 -3.18 45.79 -28.43
N LYS A 439 -3.97 44.75 -28.14
CA LYS A 439 -3.62 43.35 -28.45
C LYS A 439 -3.74 42.97 -29.93
N GLN A 440 -4.25 43.86 -30.80
CA GLN A 440 -4.35 43.59 -32.24
C GLN A 440 -3.08 43.90 -33.05
N GLU A 441 -1.98 44.37 -32.42
CA GLU A 441 -0.72 44.63 -33.12
C GLU A 441 0.45 43.68 -32.80
N ASP A 442 0.24 42.62 -32.00
CA ASP A 442 1.19 41.50 -31.90
C ASP A 442 0.45 40.16 -32.10
N GLY A 443 0.67 39.52 -33.25
CA GLY A 443 -0.06 38.33 -33.73
C GLY A 443 0.17 37.00 -32.97
N ASN A 444 0.27 37.02 -31.64
CA ASN A 444 0.37 35.81 -30.81
C ASN A 444 -0.95 35.53 -30.08
N MET A 445 -1.69 34.49 -30.53
CA MET A 445 -2.82 33.94 -29.76
C MET A 445 -2.32 33.19 -28.52
N GLU A 446 -3.04 33.32 -27.41
CA GLU A 446 -2.86 32.47 -26.22
C GLU A 446 -3.35 31.05 -26.54
N VAL A 447 -2.48 30.05 -26.36
CA VAL A 447 -2.71 28.66 -26.77
C VAL A 447 -3.31 27.86 -25.62
N GLU A 448 -4.43 27.17 -25.86
CA GLU A 448 -5.00 26.21 -24.91
C GLU A 448 -4.34 24.83 -25.04
N VAL A 449 -3.70 24.35 -23.98
CA VAL A 449 -2.96 23.07 -24.02
C VAL A 449 -3.81 21.91 -23.52
N ILE A 450 -3.76 20.78 -24.23
CA ILE A 450 -4.40 19.51 -23.89
C ILE A 450 -3.31 18.44 -23.71
N HIS A 451 -3.27 17.82 -22.54
CA HIS A 451 -2.32 16.79 -22.16
C HIS A 451 -2.95 15.39 -22.20
N LEU A 452 -2.39 14.52 -23.03
CA LEU A 452 -2.61 13.08 -22.98
C LEU A 452 -1.48 12.43 -22.18
N TRP A 453 -1.82 11.72 -21.11
CA TRP A 453 -0.90 10.86 -20.38
C TRP A 453 -1.23 9.39 -20.61
N ALA A 454 -0.25 8.59 -21.03
CA ALA A 454 -0.50 7.18 -21.30
C ALA A 454 0.71 6.29 -20.99
N THR A 455 0.47 5.00 -20.82
CA THR A 455 1.56 4.02 -20.86
C THR A 455 2.00 3.75 -22.31
N PRO A 456 3.21 3.22 -22.57
CA PRO A 456 3.58 2.78 -23.90
C PRO A 456 2.62 1.73 -24.45
N ARG A 457 2.46 1.69 -25.77
CA ARG A 457 1.61 0.70 -26.48
C ARG A 457 0.11 0.77 -26.12
N SER A 458 -0.37 1.87 -25.55
CA SER A 458 -1.76 2.13 -25.15
C SER A 458 -2.65 2.77 -26.22
N LEU A 459 -2.19 2.88 -27.48
CA LEU A 459 -2.82 3.62 -28.59
C LEU A 459 -2.70 5.15 -28.52
N SER A 460 -1.87 5.68 -27.61
CA SER A 460 -1.63 7.13 -27.48
C SER A 460 -1.20 7.82 -28.78
N THR A 461 -0.34 7.19 -29.59
CA THR A 461 0.04 7.74 -30.90
C THR A 461 -1.12 7.75 -31.91
N GLY A 462 -2.06 6.80 -31.82
CA GLY A 462 -3.28 6.83 -32.64
C GLY A 462 -4.17 8.03 -32.29
N LEU A 463 -4.30 8.33 -30.99
CA LEU A 463 -4.96 9.56 -30.53
C LEU A 463 -4.23 10.81 -31.01
N MET A 464 -2.91 10.84 -30.94
CA MET A 464 -2.11 11.93 -31.51
C MET A 464 -2.43 12.17 -33.00
N TYR A 465 -2.50 11.12 -33.81
CA TYR A 465 -2.87 11.23 -35.24
C TYR A 465 -4.30 11.71 -35.44
N SER A 466 -5.23 11.23 -34.62
CA SER A 466 -6.63 11.68 -34.59
C SER A 466 -6.75 13.18 -34.29
N PHE A 467 -6.08 13.67 -33.23
CA PHE A 467 -6.09 15.11 -32.88
C PHE A 467 -5.38 15.96 -33.94
N ALA A 468 -4.35 15.42 -34.61
CA ALA A 468 -3.66 16.11 -35.71
C ALA A 468 -4.54 16.32 -36.97
N GLN A 469 -5.68 15.65 -37.10
CA GLN A 469 -6.62 15.88 -38.22
C GLN A 469 -7.47 17.13 -38.05
N ARG A 470 -7.45 17.74 -36.85
CA ARG A 470 -8.23 18.94 -36.60
C ARG A 470 -7.55 20.16 -37.20
N ASP A 471 -8.35 21.04 -37.77
CA ASP A 471 -7.88 22.29 -38.39
C ASP A 471 -7.44 23.36 -37.37
N ASP A 472 -7.86 23.23 -36.11
CA ASP A 472 -7.66 24.17 -35.00
C ASP A 472 -6.58 23.73 -33.99
N MET A 473 -5.86 22.63 -34.28
CA MET A 473 -4.95 21.97 -33.35
C MET A 473 -3.54 21.85 -33.92
N GLU A 474 -2.54 22.12 -33.09
CA GLU A 474 -1.16 21.69 -33.32
C GLU A 474 -0.77 20.57 -32.32
N VAL A 475 0.18 19.72 -32.68
CA VAL A 475 0.44 18.48 -31.97
C VAL A 475 1.92 18.32 -31.66
N LEU A 476 2.24 17.94 -30.43
CA LEU A 476 3.58 17.59 -29.96
C LEU A 476 3.64 16.12 -29.56
N ASP A 477 4.60 15.38 -30.13
CA ASP A 477 4.90 13.99 -29.79
C ASP A 477 5.98 13.95 -28.71
N GLU A 478 5.63 13.49 -27.50
CA GLU A 478 6.49 13.30 -26.32
C GLU A 478 7.52 14.44 -26.09
N PRO A 479 7.06 15.70 -25.91
CA PRO A 479 7.97 16.84 -25.78
C PRO A 479 8.90 16.74 -24.56
N LEU A 480 8.56 15.91 -23.55
CA LEU A 480 9.35 15.70 -22.34
C LEU A 480 10.40 14.59 -22.49
N TYR A 481 10.45 13.88 -23.61
CA TYR A 481 11.27 12.67 -23.74
C TYR A 481 12.79 12.96 -23.67
N SER A 482 13.24 14.10 -24.19
CA SER A 482 14.62 14.59 -24.05
C SER A 482 15.00 14.82 -22.59
N ASN A 483 14.13 15.50 -21.85
CA ASN A 483 14.33 15.72 -20.42
C ASN A 483 14.36 14.40 -19.66
N PHE A 484 13.46 13.47 -19.97
CA PHE A 484 13.47 12.12 -19.39
C PHE A 484 14.81 11.42 -19.62
N LEU A 485 15.30 11.31 -20.86
CA LEU A 485 16.58 10.64 -21.15
C LEU A 485 17.79 11.35 -20.53
N ARG A 486 17.73 12.68 -20.39
CA ARG A 486 18.76 13.45 -19.69
C ARG A 486 18.78 13.14 -18.20
N VAL A 487 17.61 13.19 -17.54
CA VAL A 487 17.48 13.04 -16.08
C VAL A 487 17.74 11.61 -15.64
N THR A 488 17.23 10.63 -16.40
CA THR A 488 17.23 9.23 -15.99
C THR A 488 18.42 8.43 -16.53
N GLY A 489 19.09 8.94 -17.57
CA GLY A 489 20.24 8.25 -18.18
C GLY A 489 19.88 6.97 -18.95
N PHE A 490 18.59 6.70 -19.22
CA PHE A 490 18.19 5.51 -19.98
C PHE A 490 18.88 5.44 -21.34
N ASP A 491 19.42 4.27 -21.66
CA ASP A 491 20.05 4.04 -22.95
C ASP A 491 19.02 3.81 -24.06
N ARG A 492 19.25 4.43 -25.21
CA ARG A 492 18.46 4.31 -26.43
C ARG A 492 19.37 4.43 -27.65
N PRO A 493 19.13 3.65 -28.73
CA PRO A 493 19.90 3.75 -29.96
C PRO A 493 19.93 5.17 -30.57
N TYR A 494 18.90 5.98 -30.29
CA TYR A 494 18.72 7.34 -30.79
C TYR A 494 18.91 8.42 -29.70
N ARG A 495 19.50 8.08 -28.54
CA ARG A 495 19.62 8.99 -27.39
C ARG A 495 20.37 10.29 -27.73
N GLU A 496 21.55 10.19 -28.31
CA GLU A 496 22.38 11.36 -28.65
C GLU A 496 21.74 12.24 -29.73
N GLU A 497 21.07 11.61 -30.71
CA GLU A 497 20.30 12.34 -31.71
C GLU A 497 19.10 13.05 -31.09
N LEU A 498 18.47 12.46 -30.08
CA LEU A 498 17.34 13.07 -29.37
C LEU A 498 17.79 14.29 -28.56
N LEU A 499 18.84 14.15 -27.76
CA LEU A 499 19.36 15.22 -26.91
C LEU A 499 19.94 16.40 -27.70
N SER A 500 20.37 16.17 -28.95
CA SER A 500 20.85 17.24 -29.83
C SER A 500 19.75 17.96 -30.60
N LYS A 501 18.59 17.31 -30.84
CA LYS A 501 17.48 17.87 -31.63
C LYS A 501 16.33 18.43 -30.81
N MET A 502 16.17 18.00 -29.55
CA MET A 502 15.09 18.42 -28.67
C MET A 502 15.65 19.09 -27.42
N GLU A 503 14.99 20.14 -26.94
CA GLU A 503 15.37 20.84 -25.71
C GLU A 503 15.32 19.87 -24.52
N PRO A 504 16.45 19.58 -23.85
CA PRO A 504 16.45 18.63 -22.75
C PRO A 504 16.09 19.26 -21.40
N ASP A 505 16.06 20.60 -21.26
CA ASP A 505 15.63 21.28 -20.04
C ASP A 505 14.13 21.25 -19.83
N GLY A 506 13.66 20.39 -18.92
CA GLY A 506 12.25 20.27 -18.56
C GLY A 506 11.57 21.59 -18.20
N ARG A 507 12.27 22.57 -17.60
CA ARG A 507 11.65 23.89 -17.33
C ARG A 507 11.40 24.67 -18.62
N LYS A 508 12.36 24.67 -19.54
CA LYS A 508 12.22 25.30 -20.86
C LYS A 508 11.21 24.55 -21.72
N VAL A 509 11.20 23.22 -21.70
CA VAL A 509 10.18 22.43 -22.42
C VAL A 509 8.79 22.82 -21.94
N VAL A 510 8.54 22.89 -20.63
CA VAL A 510 7.23 23.27 -20.13
C VAL A 510 6.87 24.72 -20.49
N ASN A 511 7.76 25.67 -20.24
CA ASN A 511 7.44 27.10 -20.39
C ASN A 511 7.47 27.60 -21.85
N GLU A 512 8.42 27.13 -22.64
CA GLU A 512 8.72 27.66 -23.98
C GLU A 512 8.21 26.75 -25.12
N VAL A 513 8.04 25.45 -24.87
CA VAL A 513 7.57 24.50 -25.89
C VAL A 513 6.11 24.13 -25.68
N ILE A 514 5.75 23.66 -24.48
CA ILE A 514 4.39 23.24 -24.15
C ILE A 514 3.48 24.46 -24.01
N PHE A 515 3.86 25.45 -23.21
CA PHE A 515 3.08 26.69 -23.00
C PHE A 515 3.60 27.89 -23.80
N GLY A 516 4.56 27.68 -24.71
CA GLY A 516 5.06 28.73 -25.58
C GLY A 516 4.04 29.21 -26.62
N PRO A 517 4.38 30.24 -27.42
CA PRO A 517 3.49 30.75 -28.47
C PRO A 517 3.19 29.67 -29.52
N GLY A 518 1.98 29.68 -30.10
CA GLY A 518 1.54 28.68 -31.07
C GLY A 518 0.80 29.30 -32.26
N ARG A 519 0.61 28.50 -33.31
CA ARG A 519 -0.03 28.96 -34.57
C ARG A 519 -1.52 28.62 -34.63
N LYS A 520 -1.97 27.77 -33.71
CA LYS A 520 -3.33 27.23 -33.62
C LYS A 520 -3.90 27.53 -32.25
N LYS A 521 -5.24 27.48 -32.15
CA LYS A 521 -5.95 27.76 -30.88
C LYS A 521 -5.58 26.75 -29.81
N TYR A 522 -5.50 25.47 -30.19
CA TYR A 522 -5.22 24.38 -29.28
C TYR A 522 -3.88 23.71 -29.58
N ARG A 523 -3.22 23.20 -28.54
CA ARG A 523 -2.03 22.37 -28.64
C ARG A 523 -2.22 21.06 -27.90
N PHE A 524 -2.08 19.95 -28.60
CA PHE A 524 -2.16 18.61 -28.03
C PHE A 524 -0.76 18.05 -27.75
N CYS A 525 -0.50 17.73 -26.49
CA CYS A 525 0.75 17.15 -26.03
C CYS A 525 0.52 15.69 -25.66
N LYS A 526 1.10 14.77 -26.42
CA LYS A 526 1.07 13.34 -26.11
C LYS A 526 2.30 12.98 -25.29
N HIS A 527 2.09 12.52 -24.06
CA HIS A 527 3.14 12.12 -23.13
C HIS A 527 3.06 10.64 -22.81
N ILE A 528 4.21 9.99 -22.62
CA ILE A 528 4.28 8.72 -21.90
C ILE A 528 4.49 9.01 -20.41
N SER A 529 3.70 8.37 -19.55
CA SER A 529 3.69 8.63 -18.10
C SER A 529 5.06 8.57 -17.42
N LYS A 530 5.96 7.70 -17.88
CA LYS A 530 7.33 7.62 -17.34
C LYS A 530 8.19 8.86 -17.59
N GLU A 531 7.83 9.71 -18.55
CA GLU A 531 8.50 10.98 -18.81
C GLU A 531 8.19 12.02 -17.73
N TRP A 532 7.15 11.81 -16.92
CA TRP A 532 6.92 12.59 -15.72
C TRP A 532 7.95 12.21 -14.66
N VAL A 533 9.02 13.00 -14.61
CA VAL A 533 10.15 12.87 -13.70
C VAL A 533 10.19 14.04 -12.71
N PRO A 534 10.77 13.86 -11.51
CA PRO A 534 10.94 14.94 -10.55
C PRO A 534 11.66 16.16 -11.15
N GLY A 535 11.27 17.36 -10.72
CA GLY A 535 11.89 18.62 -11.13
C GLY A 535 11.23 19.35 -12.31
N LEU A 536 10.16 18.79 -12.89
CA LEU A 536 9.31 19.50 -13.84
C LEU A 536 8.50 20.62 -13.14
N PRO A 537 8.26 21.78 -13.79
CA PRO A 537 7.44 22.85 -13.21
C PRO A 537 6.02 22.38 -12.85
N SER A 538 5.51 22.81 -11.70
CA SER A 538 4.13 22.49 -11.26
C SER A 538 3.05 23.00 -12.22
N ASP A 539 3.40 23.98 -13.05
CA ASP A 539 2.53 24.52 -14.11
C ASP A 539 2.08 23.44 -15.09
N LEU A 540 2.90 22.41 -15.32
CA LEU A 540 2.55 21.28 -16.18
C LEU A 540 1.27 20.57 -15.73
N MET A 541 1.00 20.47 -14.43
CA MET A 541 -0.20 19.83 -13.89
C MET A 541 -1.31 20.82 -13.55
N LYS A 542 -0.96 22.08 -13.27
CA LYS A 542 -1.93 23.14 -12.89
C LYS A 542 -2.62 23.78 -14.10
N LYS A 543 -1.95 23.83 -15.25
CA LYS A 543 -2.42 24.48 -16.48
C LYS A 543 -2.76 23.44 -17.55
N GLY A 544 -3.68 23.80 -18.44
CA GLY A 544 -4.14 22.91 -19.52
C GLY A 544 -5.20 21.91 -19.07
N LYS A 545 -5.71 21.13 -20.03
CA LYS A 545 -6.74 20.10 -19.84
C LYS A 545 -6.07 18.72 -19.90
N HIS A 546 -6.35 17.84 -18.95
CA HIS A 546 -5.66 16.55 -18.82
C HIS A 546 -6.61 15.37 -19.00
N PHE A 547 -6.15 14.35 -19.71
CA PHE A 547 -6.82 13.05 -19.74
C PHE A 547 -5.80 11.91 -19.84
N LEU A 548 -6.22 10.73 -19.39
CA LEU A 548 -5.38 9.54 -19.33
C LEU A 548 -5.90 8.48 -20.30
N VAL A 549 -4.99 7.69 -20.83
CA VAL A 549 -5.32 6.48 -21.59
C VAL A 549 -4.65 5.27 -20.97
N ILE A 550 -5.47 4.28 -20.62
CA ILE A 550 -5.02 3.01 -20.07
C ILE A 550 -5.22 1.90 -21.10
N ARG A 551 -4.40 0.86 -20.99
CA ARG A 551 -4.59 -0.39 -21.72
C ARG A 551 -4.21 -1.55 -20.83
N ASN A 552 -4.93 -2.67 -20.97
CA ASN A 552 -4.69 -3.86 -20.17
C ASN A 552 -3.23 -4.35 -20.35
N PRO A 553 -2.47 -4.55 -19.25
CA PRO A 553 -1.11 -5.09 -19.32
C PRO A 553 -0.98 -6.42 -20.08
N LEU A 554 -2.05 -7.24 -20.12
CA LEU A 554 -2.11 -8.45 -20.95
C LEU A 554 -1.89 -8.18 -22.44
N ASP A 555 -2.30 -7.01 -22.92
CA ASP A 555 -2.13 -6.58 -24.31
C ASP A 555 -0.88 -5.72 -24.53
N ILE A 556 -0.42 -5.01 -23.49
CA ILE A 556 0.78 -4.18 -23.55
C ILE A 556 2.04 -5.04 -23.61
N LEU A 557 2.20 -6.00 -22.67
CA LEU A 557 3.45 -6.74 -22.46
C LEU A 557 3.93 -7.48 -23.71
N PRO A 558 3.11 -8.33 -24.38
CA PRO A 558 3.54 -9.02 -25.61
C PRO A 558 3.80 -8.07 -26.78
N SER A 559 3.18 -6.88 -26.75
CA SER A 559 3.41 -5.86 -27.77
C SER A 559 4.65 -5.03 -27.50
N PHE A 560 5.04 -4.84 -26.25
CA PHE A 560 6.18 -4.01 -25.84
C PHE A 560 7.50 -4.74 -26.10
N GLU A 561 7.57 -6.04 -25.80
CA GLU A 561 8.74 -6.91 -26.01
C GLU A 561 9.27 -6.87 -27.46
N LYS A 562 8.39 -6.62 -28.44
CA LYS A 562 8.75 -6.48 -29.86
C LYS A 562 9.63 -5.27 -30.17
N VAL A 563 9.72 -4.33 -29.22
CA VAL A 563 10.49 -3.08 -29.37
C VAL A 563 11.64 -3.04 -28.36
N LEU A 564 11.35 -3.29 -27.07
CA LEU A 564 12.34 -3.30 -25.99
C LEU A 564 11.98 -4.36 -24.94
N PRO A 565 12.96 -4.88 -24.18
CA PRO A 565 12.68 -5.72 -23.01
C PRO A 565 11.76 -4.97 -22.02
N PRO A 566 10.62 -5.55 -21.62
CA PRO A 566 9.73 -4.87 -20.69
C PRO A 566 10.29 -4.91 -19.27
N SER A 567 10.14 -3.80 -18.56
CA SER A 567 10.37 -3.69 -17.12
C SER A 567 9.24 -2.88 -16.49
N PHE A 568 9.05 -3.00 -15.17
CA PHE A 568 7.98 -2.26 -14.49
C PHE A 568 8.11 -0.74 -14.68
N GLN A 569 9.35 -0.22 -14.63
CA GLN A 569 9.66 1.19 -14.89
C GLN A 569 9.41 1.59 -16.35
N GLU A 570 9.75 0.74 -17.32
CA GLU A 570 9.54 1.01 -18.75
C GLU A 570 8.06 1.09 -19.14
N LEU A 571 7.18 0.36 -18.43
CA LEU A 571 5.74 0.39 -18.65
C LEU A 571 5.08 1.67 -18.13
N GLY A 572 5.66 2.33 -17.12
CA GLY A 572 5.15 3.61 -16.59
C GLY A 572 3.76 3.54 -15.95
N VAL A 573 3.25 2.36 -15.59
CA VAL A 573 1.89 2.21 -15.00
C VAL A 573 1.82 2.90 -13.63
N ALA A 574 2.88 2.78 -12.81
CA ALA A 574 2.97 3.48 -11.53
C ALA A 574 2.98 5.00 -11.70
N ASN A 575 3.76 5.53 -12.66
CA ASN A 575 3.78 6.96 -12.96
C ASN A 575 2.39 7.46 -13.40
N LEU A 576 1.62 6.65 -14.14
CA LEU A 576 0.28 7.02 -14.55
C LEU A 576 -0.69 7.16 -13.35
N ILE A 577 -0.51 6.35 -12.30
CA ILE A 577 -1.24 6.51 -11.04
C ILE A 577 -0.80 7.76 -10.30
N SER A 578 0.50 8.05 -10.23
CA SER A 578 1.00 9.27 -9.60
C SER A 578 0.37 10.52 -10.24
N ILE A 579 0.33 10.57 -11.58
CA ILE A 579 -0.31 11.65 -12.32
C ILE A 579 -1.82 11.73 -12.02
N TYR A 580 -2.51 10.58 -11.97
CA TYR A 580 -3.93 10.54 -11.61
C TYR A 580 -4.19 11.09 -10.20
N ASN A 581 -3.38 10.71 -9.21
CA ASN A 581 -3.52 11.15 -7.83
C ASN A 581 -3.25 12.66 -7.70
N GLU A 582 -2.17 13.15 -8.29
CA GLU A 582 -1.81 14.59 -8.26
C GLU A 582 -2.94 15.44 -8.87
N LEU A 583 -3.46 15.06 -10.03
CA LEU A 583 -4.58 15.78 -10.67
C LEU A 583 -5.87 15.70 -9.83
N SER A 584 -6.11 14.57 -9.16
CA SER A 584 -7.27 14.38 -8.29
C SER A 584 -7.19 15.25 -7.03
N GLU A 585 -6.01 15.38 -6.42
CA GLU A 585 -5.75 16.23 -5.25
C GLU A 585 -5.90 17.72 -5.58
N LEU A 586 -5.57 18.12 -6.81
CA LEU A 586 -5.86 19.46 -7.33
C LEU A 586 -7.37 19.72 -7.57
N GLY A 587 -8.23 18.76 -7.22
CA GLY A 587 -9.69 18.84 -7.39
C GLY A 587 -10.15 18.63 -8.84
N ARG A 588 -9.28 18.11 -9.71
CA ARG A 588 -9.53 17.91 -11.15
C ARG A 588 -9.24 16.46 -11.57
N PRO A 589 -10.02 15.48 -11.09
CA PRO A 589 -9.82 14.09 -11.50
C PRO A 589 -9.94 13.97 -13.03
N PRO A 590 -8.89 13.49 -13.72
CA PRO A 590 -8.86 13.49 -15.18
C PRO A 590 -9.78 12.42 -15.76
N LEU A 591 -10.30 12.64 -16.97
CA LEU A 591 -11.01 11.60 -17.70
C LEU A 591 -10.02 10.47 -18.05
N ILE A 592 -10.42 9.23 -17.80
CA ILE A 592 -9.65 8.04 -18.17
C ILE A 592 -10.37 7.30 -19.28
N ILE A 593 -9.66 7.04 -20.38
CA ILE A 593 -10.14 6.25 -21.52
C ILE A 593 -9.47 4.87 -21.49
N ASP A 594 -10.27 3.81 -21.59
CA ASP A 594 -9.76 2.45 -21.84
C ASP A 594 -9.53 2.28 -23.36
N ALA A 595 -8.32 1.88 -23.74
CA ALA A 595 -7.96 1.63 -25.12
C ALA A 595 -8.89 0.62 -25.81
N ALA A 596 -9.46 -0.33 -25.06
CA ALA A 596 -10.44 -1.28 -25.61
C ALA A 596 -11.75 -0.57 -26.04
N GLU A 597 -12.25 0.37 -25.24
CA GLU A 597 -13.45 1.16 -25.56
C GLU A 597 -13.21 2.02 -26.81
N LEU A 598 -12.04 2.67 -26.89
CA LEU A 598 -11.65 3.44 -28.07
C LEU A 598 -11.56 2.60 -29.35
N GLN A 599 -11.19 1.31 -29.25
CA GLN A 599 -11.14 0.42 -30.41
C GLN A 599 -12.51 -0.14 -30.80
N GLU A 600 -13.40 -0.34 -29.82
CA GLU A 600 -14.74 -0.87 -30.03
C GLU A 600 -15.65 0.18 -30.70
N ASP A 601 -15.67 1.41 -30.17
CA ASP A 601 -16.43 2.53 -30.72
C ASP A 601 -15.60 3.84 -30.67
N PRO A 602 -14.75 4.07 -31.69
CA PRO A 602 -13.91 5.26 -31.73
C PRO A 602 -14.70 6.57 -31.78
N GLU A 603 -15.86 6.58 -32.42
CA GLU A 603 -16.67 7.80 -32.59
C GLU A 603 -17.32 8.20 -31.28
N ALA A 604 -17.99 7.27 -30.59
CA ALA A 604 -18.57 7.57 -29.28
C ALA A 604 -17.51 7.99 -28.26
N THR A 605 -16.36 7.30 -28.23
CA THR A 605 -15.26 7.61 -27.31
C THR A 605 -14.68 9.01 -27.57
N LEU A 606 -14.42 9.37 -28.83
CA LEU A 606 -13.87 10.68 -29.18
C LEU A 606 -14.88 11.81 -28.99
N CYS A 607 -16.17 11.58 -29.24
CA CYS A 607 -17.24 12.54 -28.94
C CYS A 607 -17.28 12.86 -27.44
N GLY A 608 -17.31 11.84 -26.58
CA GLY A 608 -17.31 12.02 -25.12
C GLY A 608 -16.03 12.68 -24.60
N LEU A 609 -14.87 12.37 -25.20
CA LEU A 609 -13.61 13.04 -24.89
C LEU A 609 -13.65 14.53 -25.29
N CYS A 610 -14.13 14.87 -26.48
CA CYS A 610 -14.24 16.25 -26.94
C CYS A 610 -15.18 17.07 -26.05
N GLU A 611 -16.31 16.48 -25.64
CA GLU A 611 -17.26 17.08 -24.69
C GLU A 611 -16.58 17.36 -23.34
N TYR A 612 -15.86 16.39 -22.77
CA TYR A 612 -15.11 16.59 -21.52
C TYR A 612 -14.05 17.69 -21.63
N LEU A 613 -13.35 17.74 -22.77
CA LEU A 613 -12.33 18.74 -23.05
C LEU A 613 -12.90 20.11 -23.46
N ASP A 614 -14.22 20.26 -23.56
CA ASP A 614 -14.89 21.47 -24.03
C ASP A 614 -14.33 21.95 -25.39
N ILE A 615 -14.27 21.03 -26.35
CA ILE A 615 -13.89 21.30 -27.75
C ILE A 615 -14.90 20.63 -28.71
N PRO A 616 -15.14 21.19 -29.91
CA PRO A 616 -16.07 20.58 -30.85
C PRO A 616 -15.48 19.30 -31.46
N PHE A 617 -16.23 18.21 -31.48
CA PHE A 617 -15.84 17.00 -32.22
C PHE A 617 -15.75 17.29 -33.73
N GLN A 618 -14.70 16.79 -34.40
CA GLN A 618 -14.56 16.86 -35.85
C GLN A 618 -14.47 15.44 -36.42
N ALA A 619 -15.33 15.08 -37.38
CA ALA A 619 -15.34 13.74 -37.98
C ALA A 619 -14.00 13.35 -38.64
N ALA A 620 -13.18 14.34 -39.03
CA ALA A 620 -11.82 14.12 -39.53
C ALA A 620 -10.94 13.35 -38.53
N MET A 621 -11.19 13.46 -37.22
CA MET A 621 -10.46 12.76 -36.16
C MET A 621 -10.50 11.22 -36.30
N LEU A 622 -11.50 10.67 -36.99
CA LEU A 622 -11.69 9.21 -37.10
C LEU A 622 -10.75 8.53 -38.09
N LYS A 623 -10.11 9.30 -39.00
CA LYS A 623 -9.31 8.74 -40.09
C LYS A 623 -8.08 9.58 -40.37
N TRP A 624 -6.97 8.94 -40.69
CA TRP A 624 -5.71 9.58 -41.07
C TRP A 624 -5.06 8.85 -42.24
N GLU A 625 -4.14 9.51 -42.94
CA GLU A 625 -3.37 8.85 -44.00
C GLU A 625 -2.33 7.88 -43.41
N ALA A 626 -2.17 6.72 -44.03
CA ALA A 626 -1.12 5.77 -43.66
C ALA A 626 0.29 6.34 -43.97
N GLY A 627 1.32 5.82 -43.31
CA GLY A 627 2.71 6.23 -43.46
C GLY A 627 3.19 7.25 -42.41
N PRO A 628 4.52 7.49 -42.34
CA PRO A 628 5.12 8.42 -41.39
C PRO A 628 4.62 9.85 -41.57
N LYS A 629 4.64 10.64 -40.50
CA LYS A 629 4.14 12.01 -40.47
C LYS A 629 5.22 12.99 -40.00
N PRO A 630 5.23 14.25 -40.46
CA PRO A 630 6.20 15.25 -39.98
C PRO A 630 6.15 15.53 -38.47
N ILE A 631 5.01 15.25 -37.83
CA ILE A 631 4.81 15.38 -36.38
C ILE A 631 5.36 14.19 -35.57
N ASP A 632 5.83 13.13 -36.25
CA ASP A 632 6.40 11.96 -35.58
C ASP A 632 7.72 12.32 -34.90
N GLY A 633 7.89 11.92 -33.64
CA GLY A 633 9.17 12.02 -32.96
C GLY A 633 10.25 11.16 -33.64
N ILE A 634 11.52 11.48 -33.39
CA ILE A 634 12.65 10.79 -34.04
C ILE A 634 12.70 9.27 -33.77
N TRP A 635 12.04 8.82 -32.70
CA TRP A 635 11.92 7.41 -32.31
C TRP A 635 10.85 6.63 -33.09
N ALA A 636 10.05 7.29 -33.93
CA ALA A 636 8.99 6.65 -34.70
C ALA A 636 9.41 5.40 -35.51
N PRO A 637 10.60 5.31 -36.12
CA PRO A 637 11.05 4.10 -36.81
C PRO A 637 11.07 2.84 -35.93
N TRP A 638 11.25 2.99 -34.62
CA TRP A 638 11.26 1.88 -33.65
C TRP A 638 9.85 1.55 -33.13
N TRP A 639 9.02 2.57 -32.89
CA TRP A 639 7.76 2.38 -32.17
C TRP A 639 6.50 2.33 -33.06
N TYR A 640 6.49 3.03 -34.20
CA TYR A 640 5.25 3.37 -34.93
C TYR A 640 4.99 2.52 -36.17
N LYS A 641 5.81 1.51 -36.44
CA LYS A 641 5.69 0.61 -37.60
C LYS A 641 4.28 0.01 -37.79
N SER A 642 3.55 -0.26 -36.70
CA SER A 642 2.17 -0.74 -36.78
C SER A 642 1.17 0.37 -37.10
N LEU A 643 1.36 1.57 -36.56
CA LEU A 643 0.49 2.72 -36.76
C LEU A 643 0.63 3.27 -38.19
N HIS A 644 1.84 3.31 -38.74
CA HIS A 644 2.10 3.71 -40.13
C HIS A 644 1.38 2.83 -41.15
N LYS A 645 0.90 1.64 -40.77
CA LYS A 645 0.08 0.75 -41.63
C LYS A 645 -1.43 0.92 -41.43
N SER A 646 -1.85 1.84 -40.56
CA SER A 646 -3.24 2.09 -40.20
C SER A 646 -3.71 3.43 -40.77
N ALA A 647 -5.03 3.55 -40.94
CA ALA A 647 -5.69 4.78 -41.39
C ALA A 647 -6.86 5.19 -40.47
N SER A 648 -7.05 4.46 -39.36
CA SER A 648 -8.09 4.67 -38.35
C SER A 648 -7.79 3.78 -37.14
N PHE A 649 -8.52 3.98 -36.04
CA PHE A 649 -8.58 2.99 -34.96
C PHE A 649 -9.16 1.67 -35.53
N ARG A 650 -8.51 0.56 -35.20
CA ARG A 650 -8.94 -0.79 -35.62
C ARG A 650 -9.52 -1.53 -34.41
N PRO A 651 -10.59 -2.33 -34.60
CA PRO A 651 -11.09 -3.21 -33.55
C PRO A 651 -9.97 -4.09 -32.99
N ALA A 652 -10.05 -4.37 -31.69
CA ALA A 652 -9.18 -5.36 -31.07
C ALA A 652 -9.35 -6.73 -31.74
N ARG A 653 -8.34 -7.59 -31.65
CA ARG A 653 -8.47 -8.97 -32.13
C ARG A 653 -9.55 -9.67 -31.30
N LYS A 654 -10.43 -10.42 -31.98
CA LYS A 654 -11.49 -11.18 -31.32
C LYS A 654 -10.96 -12.18 -30.28
N TYR A 655 -9.81 -12.78 -30.56
CA TYR A 655 -9.13 -13.71 -29.65
C TYR A 655 -7.68 -13.26 -29.42
N PRO A 656 -7.20 -13.23 -28.17
CA PRO A 656 -5.82 -12.85 -27.87
C PRO A 656 -4.83 -13.98 -28.25
N GLU A 657 -3.56 -13.62 -28.41
CA GLU A 657 -2.47 -14.60 -28.46
C GLU A 657 -2.19 -15.16 -27.05
N PRO A 658 -1.58 -16.35 -26.93
CA PRO A 658 -1.13 -16.87 -25.63
C PRO A 658 -0.21 -15.88 -24.91
N PHE A 659 -0.50 -15.61 -23.64
CA PHE A 659 0.32 -14.71 -22.84
C PHE A 659 1.67 -15.38 -22.51
N PRO A 660 2.83 -14.73 -22.78
CA PRO A 660 4.12 -15.35 -22.51
C PRO A 660 4.39 -15.48 -21.00
N PHE A 661 4.75 -16.68 -20.55
CA PHE A 661 5.00 -16.97 -19.14
C PHE A 661 6.12 -16.10 -18.53
N SER A 662 7.11 -15.69 -19.33
CA SER A 662 8.20 -14.79 -18.91
C SER A 662 7.69 -13.44 -18.36
N HIS A 663 6.50 -13.00 -18.75
CA HIS A 663 5.94 -11.71 -18.33
C HIS A 663 5.03 -11.79 -17.10
N TYR A 664 4.84 -12.98 -16.51
CA TYR A 664 3.85 -13.14 -15.44
C TYR A 664 4.16 -12.29 -14.20
N ASN A 665 5.43 -12.18 -13.79
CA ASN A 665 5.84 -11.32 -12.68
C ASN A 665 5.53 -9.84 -12.95
N LEU A 666 5.74 -9.36 -14.19
CA LEU A 666 5.42 -7.98 -14.56
C LEU A 666 3.91 -7.76 -14.64
N LEU A 667 3.16 -8.76 -15.09
CA LEU A 667 1.69 -8.73 -15.07
C LEU A 667 1.17 -8.61 -13.63
N GLU A 668 1.70 -9.40 -12.70
CA GLU A 668 1.31 -9.34 -11.28
C GLU A 668 1.57 -7.97 -10.66
N GLN A 669 2.67 -7.31 -11.02
CA GLN A 669 2.98 -5.95 -10.55
C GLN A 669 2.09 -4.87 -11.19
N SER A 670 1.78 -5.00 -12.49
CA SER A 670 1.11 -3.94 -13.27
C SER A 670 -0.41 -4.04 -13.28
N LEU A 671 -0.98 -5.24 -13.21
CA LEU A 671 -2.41 -5.47 -13.33
C LEU A 671 -3.23 -4.86 -12.18
N PRO A 672 -2.80 -4.91 -10.90
CA PRO A 672 -3.50 -4.22 -9.81
C PRO A 672 -3.59 -2.71 -10.04
N LEU A 673 -2.51 -2.10 -10.52
CA LEU A 673 -2.43 -0.67 -10.83
C LEU A 673 -3.35 -0.27 -12.00
N TYR A 674 -3.35 -1.08 -13.06
CA TYR A 674 -4.30 -0.93 -14.16
C TYR A 674 -5.75 -1.03 -13.67
N ASN A 675 -6.07 -2.05 -12.85
CA ASN A 675 -7.41 -2.25 -12.33
C ASN A 675 -7.88 -1.11 -11.42
N PHE A 676 -6.95 -0.48 -10.69
CA PHE A 676 -7.24 0.72 -9.92
C PHE A 676 -7.70 1.87 -10.84
N LEU A 677 -6.94 2.20 -11.89
CA LEU A 677 -7.32 3.25 -12.85
C LEU A 677 -8.60 2.89 -13.60
N ARG A 678 -8.77 1.62 -13.98
CA ARG A 678 -9.96 1.12 -14.71
C ARG A 678 -11.26 1.35 -13.96
N ARG A 679 -11.26 1.30 -12.62
CA ARG A 679 -12.45 1.59 -11.80
C ARG A 679 -12.93 3.04 -11.94
N HIS A 680 -12.05 3.94 -12.38
CA HIS A 680 -12.33 5.36 -12.58
C HIS A 680 -12.61 5.70 -14.05
N VAL A 681 -12.61 4.72 -14.96
CA VAL A 681 -13.06 4.92 -16.35
C VAL A 681 -14.54 5.25 -16.32
N ARG A 682 -14.88 6.44 -16.82
CA ARG A 682 -16.28 6.82 -17.03
C ARG A 682 -16.74 6.07 -18.27
N LYS A 683 -17.71 5.17 -18.10
CA LYS A 683 -18.36 4.52 -19.24
C LYS A 683 -19.08 5.59 -20.05
N SER A 684 -18.46 6.02 -21.14
CA SER A 684 -19.12 6.90 -22.11
C SER A 684 -20.25 6.09 -22.73
N SER A 685 -21.48 6.55 -22.53
CA SER A 685 -22.70 5.88 -22.97
C SER A 685 -22.72 5.72 -24.49
N GLY A 686 -22.63 4.47 -24.96
CA GLY A 686 -22.82 4.10 -26.36
C GLY A 686 -23.14 2.60 -26.48
N LEU A 687 -24.42 2.25 -26.66
CA LEU A 687 -24.93 1.00 -27.25
C LEU A 687 -24.74 -0.38 -26.57
N LEU A 688 -24.14 -0.49 -25.38
CA LEU A 688 -24.27 -1.68 -24.52
C LEU A 688 -24.81 -1.27 -23.15
N LYS A 689 -26.01 -1.79 -22.80
CA LYS A 689 -26.76 -1.63 -21.52
C LYS A 689 -26.12 -0.64 -20.55
N SER A 690 -26.71 0.55 -20.40
CA SER A 690 -26.37 1.47 -19.30
C SER A 690 -26.08 0.65 -18.05
N PRO A 691 -24.89 0.75 -17.43
CA PRO A 691 -24.68 0.09 -16.15
C PRO A 691 -25.86 0.50 -15.27
N LEU A 692 -26.49 -0.50 -14.63
CA LEU A 692 -27.53 -0.20 -13.66
C LEU A 692 -26.93 0.79 -12.65
N PRO A 693 -27.68 1.82 -12.22
CA PRO A 693 -27.21 2.70 -11.17
C PRO A 693 -26.79 1.85 -9.96
N ASP A 694 -25.75 2.28 -9.26
CA ASP A 694 -25.32 1.59 -8.04
C ASP A 694 -26.55 1.44 -7.12
N PRO A 695 -26.89 0.22 -6.68
CA PRO A 695 -28.06 0.02 -5.84
C PRO A 695 -27.83 0.70 -4.49
N ASP A 696 -28.90 1.28 -3.94
CA ASP A 696 -28.87 1.83 -2.59
C ASP A 696 -28.58 0.73 -1.57
N LEU A 697 -27.58 0.96 -0.72
CA LEU A 697 -27.31 0.06 0.40
C LEU A 697 -28.40 0.22 1.46
N PRO A 698 -28.94 -0.87 2.03
CA PRO A 698 -29.92 -0.80 3.11
C PRO A 698 -29.44 0.03 4.31
N VAL A 699 -28.13 0.01 4.56
CA VAL A 699 -27.46 0.87 5.56
C VAL A 699 -26.27 1.57 4.89
N PRO A 700 -26.33 2.90 4.65
CA PRO A 700 -25.27 3.64 3.95
C PRO A 700 -23.88 3.52 4.58
N ALA A 701 -23.79 3.35 5.90
CA ALA A 701 -22.51 3.18 6.61
C ALA A 701 -21.72 1.94 6.14
N ASN A 702 -22.39 0.94 5.56
CA ASN A 702 -21.73 -0.27 5.05
C ASN A 702 -20.98 -0.05 3.72
N LYS A 703 -20.99 1.16 3.14
CA LYS A 703 -20.27 1.47 1.89
C LYS A 703 -18.75 1.35 2.05
N LYS A 704 -18.22 1.71 3.23
CA LYS A 704 -16.78 1.71 3.52
C LYS A 704 -16.49 0.82 4.74
N LEU A 705 -16.83 -0.46 4.65
CA LEU A 705 -16.49 -1.44 5.69
C LEU A 705 -15.21 -2.21 5.36
N LEU A 706 -14.58 -2.70 6.41
CA LEU A 706 -13.46 -3.64 6.38
C LEU A 706 -13.96 -5.04 6.74
N ALA A 707 -13.52 -6.06 6.00
CA ALA A 707 -13.85 -7.46 6.26
C ALA A 707 -12.56 -8.29 6.36
N TRP A 708 -12.52 -9.25 7.28
CA TRP A 708 -11.40 -10.17 7.40
C TRP A 708 -11.55 -11.31 6.39
N VAL A 709 -10.50 -11.63 5.63
CA VAL A 709 -10.46 -12.77 4.72
C VAL A 709 -9.08 -13.44 4.79
N GLY A 710 -9.04 -14.71 5.20
CA GLY A 710 -7.80 -15.44 5.43
C GLY A 710 -7.10 -14.93 6.68
N ASP A 711 -6.08 -14.11 6.48
CA ASP A 711 -5.19 -13.50 7.46
C ASP A 711 -5.17 -11.96 7.36
N GLU A 712 -5.94 -11.37 6.44
CA GLU A 712 -5.91 -9.94 6.14
C GLU A 712 -7.26 -9.25 6.43
N LEU A 713 -7.18 -7.98 6.82
CA LEU A 713 -8.33 -7.09 6.92
C LEU A 713 -8.41 -6.21 5.66
N LEU A 714 -9.46 -6.39 4.86
CA LEU A 714 -9.57 -5.83 3.51
C LEU A 714 -10.79 -4.91 3.36
N PRO A 715 -10.71 -3.83 2.55
CA PRO A 715 -11.89 -3.06 2.15
C PRO A 715 -12.94 -3.92 1.45
N ARG A 716 -14.23 -3.55 1.59
CA ARG A 716 -15.40 -4.24 1.01
C ARG A 716 -15.19 -4.76 -0.42
N ASP A 717 -14.66 -3.93 -1.31
CA ASP A 717 -14.50 -4.28 -2.73
C ASP A 717 -13.29 -5.19 -3.03
N SER A 718 -12.38 -5.30 -2.07
CA SER A 718 -11.18 -6.16 -2.12
C SER A 718 -11.37 -7.47 -1.37
N ALA A 719 -12.30 -7.54 -0.42
CA ALA A 719 -12.61 -8.74 0.37
C ALA A 719 -13.20 -9.85 -0.52
N LYS A 720 -12.33 -10.74 -1.02
CA LYS A 720 -12.66 -11.80 -1.98
C LYS A 720 -11.91 -13.08 -1.63
N VAL A 721 -12.53 -14.22 -1.91
CA VAL A 721 -11.86 -15.52 -1.89
C VAL A 721 -11.39 -15.92 -3.28
N SER A 722 -10.39 -16.79 -3.35
CA SER A 722 -9.91 -17.35 -4.61
C SER A 722 -11.03 -18.13 -5.32
N VAL A 723 -11.06 -18.09 -6.66
CA VAL A 723 -11.90 -19.02 -7.45
C VAL A 723 -11.52 -20.49 -7.23
N PHE A 724 -10.34 -20.74 -6.68
CA PHE A 724 -9.89 -22.07 -6.26
C PHE A 724 -10.30 -22.43 -4.83
N ASP A 725 -10.99 -21.57 -4.11
CA ASP A 725 -11.50 -21.91 -2.77
C ASP A 725 -12.63 -22.95 -2.86
N SER A 726 -12.62 -23.89 -1.92
CA SER A 726 -13.65 -24.92 -1.74
C SER A 726 -15.08 -24.39 -1.70
N VAL A 727 -15.29 -23.21 -1.12
CA VAL A 727 -16.64 -22.61 -1.06
C VAL A 727 -17.15 -22.23 -2.46
N VAL A 728 -16.26 -21.81 -3.36
CA VAL A 728 -16.61 -21.41 -4.74
C VAL A 728 -16.82 -22.65 -5.61
N GLN A 729 -15.99 -23.67 -5.46
CA GLN A 729 -16.08 -24.87 -6.30
C GLN A 729 -17.23 -25.81 -5.92
N GLY A 730 -17.64 -25.84 -4.64
CA GLY A 730 -18.63 -26.80 -4.17
C GLY A 730 -19.36 -26.46 -2.87
N GLY A 731 -19.29 -25.21 -2.40
CA GLY A 731 -20.00 -24.79 -1.17
C GLY A 731 -19.47 -25.43 0.12
N ASP A 732 -18.23 -25.94 0.10
CA ASP A 732 -17.59 -26.64 1.21
C ASP A 732 -17.03 -25.66 2.26
N SER A 733 -17.94 -25.18 3.11
CA SER A 733 -17.67 -24.27 4.22
C SER A 733 -18.73 -24.36 5.32
N VAL A 734 -18.35 -23.96 6.53
CA VAL A 734 -19.23 -23.75 7.68
C VAL A 734 -19.37 -22.26 8.00
N TRP A 735 -20.43 -21.86 8.68
CA TRP A 735 -20.62 -20.46 9.07
C TRP A 735 -21.37 -20.32 10.39
N GLU A 736 -21.35 -19.11 10.94
CA GLU A 736 -22.10 -18.70 12.12
C GLU A 736 -22.64 -17.28 11.93
N GLY A 737 -23.79 -17.01 12.56
CA GLY A 737 -24.39 -15.68 12.62
C GLY A 737 -24.27 -15.14 14.03
N LEU A 738 -23.39 -14.17 14.25
CA LEU A 738 -23.17 -13.52 15.55
C LEU A 738 -23.86 -12.16 15.59
N ARG A 739 -24.04 -11.64 16.80
CA ARG A 739 -24.62 -10.32 17.01
C ARG A 739 -23.98 -9.59 18.16
N VAL A 740 -23.78 -8.29 17.95
CA VAL A 740 -23.22 -7.38 18.94
C VAL A 740 -24.35 -6.58 19.57
N TYR A 741 -24.40 -6.60 20.90
CA TYR A 741 -25.27 -5.78 21.72
C TYR A 741 -24.44 -5.08 22.80
N SER A 742 -24.51 -3.74 22.87
CA SER A 742 -23.92 -2.96 23.97
C SER A 742 -22.46 -3.35 24.30
N GLY A 743 -21.62 -3.46 23.27
CA GLY A 743 -20.19 -3.80 23.38
C GLY A 743 -19.89 -5.27 23.60
N LYS A 744 -20.88 -6.17 23.53
CA LYS A 744 -20.72 -7.61 23.78
C LYS A 744 -21.21 -8.43 22.61
N ILE A 745 -20.53 -9.54 22.33
CA ILE A 745 -20.98 -10.54 21.36
C ILE A 745 -21.81 -11.59 22.09
N PHE A 746 -23.11 -11.62 21.83
CA PHE A 746 -24.03 -12.51 22.52
C PHE A 746 -23.80 -13.96 22.11
N LYS A 747 -23.68 -14.86 23.11
CA LYS A 747 -23.51 -16.31 22.93
C LYS A 747 -22.32 -16.73 22.04
N LEU A 748 -21.24 -15.93 22.03
CA LEU A 748 -20.08 -16.16 21.16
C LEU A 748 -19.47 -17.56 21.35
N GLU A 749 -19.28 -17.99 22.60
CA GLU A 749 -18.62 -19.27 22.88
C GLU A 749 -19.45 -20.46 22.37
N GLU A 750 -20.78 -20.41 22.53
CA GLU A 750 -21.69 -21.43 22.02
C GLU A 750 -21.73 -21.45 20.47
N HIS A 751 -21.64 -20.28 19.84
CA HIS A 751 -21.51 -20.19 18.38
C HIS A 751 -20.21 -20.82 17.89
N LEU A 752 -19.09 -20.56 18.57
CA LEU A 752 -17.81 -21.16 18.22
C LEU A 752 -17.82 -22.67 18.45
N ASP A 753 -18.41 -23.18 19.52
CA ASP A 753 -18.58 -24.63 19.75
C ASP A 753 -19.24 -25.31 18.55
N ARG A 754 -20.38 -24.77 18.08
CA ARG A 754 -21.11 -25.33 16.94
C ARG A 754 -20.34 -25.21 15.63
N MET A 755 -19.58 -24.14 15.44
CA MET A 755 -18.70 -23.98 14.29
C MET A 755 -17.61 -25.05 14.26
N PHE A 756 -16.96 -25.32 15.40
CA PHE A 756 -15.96 -26.38 15.53
C PHE A 756 -16.56 -27.78 15.32
N ASP A 757 -17.74 -28.05 15.87
CA ASP A 757 -18.45 -29.31 15.65
C ASP A 757 -18.82 -29.50 14.17
N SER A 758 -19.28 -28.44 13.50
CA SER A 758 -19.60 -28.45 12.07
C SER A 758 -18.34 -28.70 11.23
N ALA A 759 -17.24 -28.02 11.53
CA ALA A 759 -15.96 -28.20 10.83
C ALA A 759 -15.41 -29.62 11.03
N LYS A 760 -15.56 -30.17 12.25
CA LYS A 760 -15.17 -31.55 12.58
C LYS A 760 -16.02 -32.58 11.83
N ALA A 761 -17.33 -32.36 11.74
CA ALA A 761 -18.24 -33.22 10.98
C ALA A 761 -17.88 -33.26 9.48
N LEU A 762 -17.40 -32.14 8.94
CA LEU A 762 -16.89 -32.05 7.57
C LEU A 762 -15.41 -32.47 7.45
N ALA A 763 -14.78 -32.99 8.50
CA ALA A 763 -13.38 -33.41 8.53
C ALA A 763 -12.38 -32.31 8.08
N PHE A 764 -12.60 -31.07 8.50
CA PHE A 764 -11.64 -29.99 8.26
C PHE A 764 -10.33 -30.29 9.00
N LYS A 765 -9.20 -30.03 8.33
CA LYS A 765 -7.85 -30.09 8.91
C LYS A 765 -7.33 -28.65 9.07
N ASN A 766 -6.42 -28.42 10.02
CA ASN A 766 -5.81 -27.11 10.24
C ASN A 766 -6.85 -26.00 10.48
N VAL A 767 -7.87 -26.30 11.29
CA VAL A 767 -8.86 -25.30 11.71
C VAL A 767 -8.18 -24.30 12.65
N PRO A 768 -8.34 -22.98 12.44
CA PRO A 768 -7.81 -21.96 13.36
C PRO A 768 -8.30 -22.19 14.79
N THR A 769 -7.45 -21.86 15.76
CA THR A 769 -7.79 -21.95 17.18
C THR A 769 -8.91 -20.98 17.53
N ARG A 770 -9.60 -21.25 18.65
CA ARG A 770 -10.66 -20.39 19.16
C ARG A 770 -10.20 -18.94 19.34
N GLU A 771 -9.00 -18.75 19.87
CA GLU A 771 -8.47 -17.40 20.12
C GLU A 771 -8.07 -16.68 18.82
N GLU A 772 -7.53 -17.38 17.82
CA GLU A 772 -7.27 -16.79 16.50
C GLU A 772 -8.58 -16.30 15.84
N ILE A 773 -9.67 -17.07 15.95
CA ILE A 773 -10.99 -16.68 15.44
C ILE A 773 -11.53 -15.45 16.20
N LYS A 774 -11.43 -15.46 17.54
CA LYS A 774 -11.88 -14.33 18.38
C LYS A 774 -11.10 -13.06 18.08
N GLU A 775 -9.79 -13.16 17.92
CA GLU A 775 -8.94 -12.02 17.57
C GLU A 775 -9.34 -11.43 16.21
N ALA A 776 -9.54 -12.26 15.18
CA ALA A 776 -10.02 -11.79 13.88
C ALA A 776 -11.37 -11.07 13.98
N ILE A 777 -12.30 -11.60 14.80
CA ILE A 777 -13.59 -10.97 15.07
C ILE A 777 -13.41 -9.61 15.74
N PHE A 778 -12.65 -9.54 16.83
CA PHE A 778 -12.45 -8.30 17.59
C PHE A 778 -11.75 -7.22 16.77
N ARG A 779 -10.66 -7.55 16.06
CA ARG A 779 -9.96 -6.60 15.19
C ARG A 779 -10.89 -6.05 14.11
N THR A 780 -11.73 -6.91 13.51
CA THR A 780 -12.70 -6.48 12.50
C THR A 780 -13.74 -5.52 13.07
N LEU A 781 -14.31 -5.81 14.25
CA LEU A 781 -15.30 -4.94 14.89
C LEU A 781 -14.69 -3.59 15.32
N ILE A 782 -13.53 -3.63 15.98
CA ILE A 782 -12.83 -2.43 16.49
C ILE A 782 -12.47 -1.50 15.33
N ARG A 783 -11.90 -2.03 14.24
CA ARG A 783 -11.51 -1.23 13.05
C ARG A 783 -12.70 -0.62 12.31
N ASN A 784 -13.88 -1.21 12.42
CA ASN A 784 -15.12 -0.67 11.87
C ASN A 784 -15.91 0.20 12.88
N GLY A 785 -15.47 0.33 14.13
CA GLY A 785 -16.21 1.04 15.19
C GLY A 785 -17.54 0.37 15.57
N MET A 786 -17.66 -0.94 15.38
CA MET A 786 -18.91 -1.70 15.54
C MET A 786 -19.05 -2.27 16.95
N PHE A 787 -19.59 -1.46 17.86
CA PHE A 787 -19.83 -1.85 19.26
C PHE A 787 -21.30 -2.13 19.59
N ASP A 788 -22.23 -1.96 18.64
CA ASP A 788 -23.65 -2.27 18.83
C ASP A 788 -24.32 -2.48 17.47
N ASN A 789 -25.57 -2.94 17.43
CA ASN A 789 -26.41 -3.03 16.22
C ASN A 789 -25.71 -3.62 14.98
N SER A 790 -24.83 -4.59 15.21
CA SER A 790 -23.98 -5.18 14.19
C SER A 790 -24.18 -6.68 14.13
N HIS A 791 -24.23 -7.20 12.91
CA HIS A 791 -24.30 -8.63 12.63
C HIS A 791 -23.01 -9.09 12.00
N ILE A 792 -22.52 -10.24 12.43
CA ILE A 792 -21.31 -10.85 11.87
C ILE A 792 -21.70 -12.16 11.21
N ARG A 793 -21.48 -12.25 9.90
CA ARG A 793 -21.45 -13.51 9.19
C ARG A 793 -20.02 -14.05 9.26
N LEU A 794 -19.79 -14.91 10.25
CA LEU A 794 -18.52 -15.62 10.42
C LEU A 794 -18.54 -16.86 9.51
N SER A 795 -17.55 -17.07 8.65
CA SER A 795 -17.48 -18.26 7.80
C SER A 795 -16.08 -18.85 7.83
N LEU A 796 -15.99 -20.17 7.71
CA LEU A 796 -14.73 -20.90 7.57
C LEU A 796 -14.86 -21.87 6.41
N THR A 797 -14.10 -21.62 5.36
CA THR A 797 -13.99 -22.53 4.22
C THR A 797 -12.89 -23.54 4.48
N ARG A 798 -12.94 -24.70 3.80
CA ARG A 798 -11.79 -25.63 3.81
C ARG A 798 -10.55 -25.02 3.13
N GLY A 799 -10.72 -23.89 2.45
CA GLY A 799 -9.67 -23.06 1.90
C GLY A 799 -9.43 -23.23 0.41
N LYS A 800 -8.38 -22.58 -0.06
CA LYS A 800 -7.88 -22.68 -1.43
C LYS A 800 -7.42 -24.09 -1.75
N LYS A 801 -7.71 -24.56 -2.96
CA LYS A 801 -7.20 -25.82 -3.52
C LYS A 801 -5.99 -25.58 -4.41
N VAL A 802 -5.06 -26.54 -4.44
CA VAL A 802 -3.94 -26.56 -5.40
C VAL A 802 -4.38 -26.82 -6.84
N THR A 803 -5.55 -27.47 -7.01
CA THR A 803 -6.17 -27.72 -8.30
C THR A 803 -7.68 -27.86 -8.15
N SER A 804 -8.43 -27.68 -9.23
CA SER A 804 -9.87 -27.91 -9.24
C SER A 804 -10.19 -29.39 -9.10
N GLY A 805 -11.12 -29.72 -8.20
CA GLY A 805 -11.54 -31.11 -7.99
C GLY A 805 -12.38 -31.29 -6.74
N MET A 806 -13.05 -32.44 -6.62
CA MET A 806 -13.94 -32.71 -5.47
C MET A 806 -13.19 -33.16 -4.20
N SER A 807 -11.99 -33.73 -4.33
CA SER A 807 -11.25 -34.26 -3.18
C SER A 807 -10.84 -33.15 -2.20
N PRO A 808 -11.11 -33.31 -0.88
CA PRO A 808 -10.57 -32.43 0.17
C PRO A 808 -9.04 -32.46 0.29
N GLU A 809 -8.38 -33.49 -0.25
CA GLU A 809 -6.91 -33.61 -0.20
C GLU A 809 -6.20 -32.53 -1.04
N PHE A 810 -6.92 -31.80 -1.90
CA PHE A 810 -6.37 -30.66 -2.62
C PHE A 810 -6.30 -29.38 -1.79
N ASN A 811 -6.90 -29.34 -0.60
CA ASN A 811 -6.90 -28.20 0.32
C ASN A 811 -5.61 -28.16 1.15
N LEU A 812 -4.50 -27.84 0.49
CA LEU A 812 -3.17 -27.83 1.11
C LEU A 812 -2.75 -26.46 1.68
N TYR A 813 -3.53 -25.40 1.43
CA TYR A 813 -3.24 -24.05 1.89
C TYR A 813 -3.84 -23.71 3.27
N GLY A 814 -4.52 -24.66 3.93
CA GLY A 814 -5.24 -24.41 5.18
C GLY A 814 -6.62 -23.76 4.98
N CYS A 815 -7.37 -23.61 6.07
CA CYS A 815 -8.72 -23.03 6.03
C CYS A 815 -8.69 -21.52 5.77
N THR A 816 -9.73 -20.98 5.15
CA THR A 816 -9.89 -19.52 4.98
C THR A 816 -10.99 -19.02 5.90
N LEU A 817 -10.61 -18.23 6.91
CA LEU A 817 -11.53 -17.56 7.83
C LEU A 817 -12.07 -16.28 7.19
N ILE A 818 -13.37 -16.04 7.32
CA ILE A 818 -14.04 -14.85 6.79
C ILE A 818 -14.86 -14.23 7.93
N VAL A 819 -14.57 -12.97 8.25
CA VAL A 819 -15.37 -12.17 9.20
C VAL A 819 -16.01 -11.02 8.43
N LEU A 820 -17.30 -11.16 8.11
CA LEU A 820 -18.10 -10.11 7.51
C LEU A 820 -19.02 -9.48 8.56
N ALA A 821 -18.59 -8.35 9.12
CA ALA A 821 -19.39 -7.54 10.02
C ALA A 821 -20.10 -6.41 9.25
N GLU A 822 -21.39 -6.22 9.50
CA GLU A 822 -22.19 -5.16 8.92
C GLU A 822 -23.04 -4.47 9.99
N TRP A 823 -23.23 -3.15 9.86
CA TRP A 823 -24.30 -2.45 10.57
C TRP A 823 -25.62 -3.02 10.08
N LYS A 824 -26.37 -3.65 10.98
CA LYS A 824 -27.54 -4.45 10.62
C LYS A 824 -28.55 -4.49 11.78
N PRO A 825 -29.57 -3.62 11.76
CA PRO A 825 -30.67 -3.70 12.72
C PRO A 825 -31.46 -5.02 12.54
N PRO A 826 -32.37 -5.38 13.47
CA PRO A 826 -33.24 -6.54 13.30
C PRO A 826 -33.96 -6.48 11.95
N VAL A 827 -33.98 -7.60 11.22
CA VAL A 827 -34.48 -7.63 9.84
C VAL A 827 -35.99 -7.79 9.71
N TYR A 828 -36.66 -8.20 10.78
CA TYR A 828 -38.12 -8.36 10.80
C TYR A 828 -38.76 -7.34 11.73
N ASP A 829 -40.04 -7.07 11.50
CA ASP A 829 -40.87 -6.28 12.40
C ASP A 829 -41.20 -7.08 13.67
N ASN A 830 -40.39 -6.88 14.70
CA ASN A 830 -40.61 -7.48 16.02
C ASN A 830 -41.73 -6.77 16.82
N THR A 831 -42.29 -5.67 16.32
CA THR A 831 -43.34 -4.88 17.00
C THR A 831 -44.74 -5.30 16.57
N SER A 832 -45.00 -5.36 15.27
CA SER A 832 -46.32 -5.68 14.70
C SER A 832 -46.42 -7.12 14.22
N GLY A 833 -45.28 -7.79 14.03
CA GLY A 833 -45.21 -9.17 13.55
C GLY A 833 -45.24 -9.30 12.03
N VAL A 834 -45.05 -10.54 11.56
CA VAL A 834 -44.89 -10.86 10.15
C VAL A 834 -45.94 -11.87 9.64
N THR A 835 -46.05 -11.96 8.32
CA THR A 835 -46.85 -12.99 7.63
C THR A 835 -45.92 -14.07 7.06
N LEU A 836 -46.30 -15.33 7.23
CA LEU A 836 -45.59 -16.49 6.67
C LEU A 836 -46.46 -17.25 5.64
N VAL A 837 -45.79 -18.01 4.78
CA VAL A 837 -46.41 -18.98 3.85
C VAL A 837 -45.73 -20.33 3.97
N ALA A 838 -46.44 -21.43 3.77
CA ALA A 838 -45.83 -22.76 3.67
C ALA A 838 -45.18 -22.95 2.29
N ALA A 839 -43.90 -23.35 2.30
CA ALA A 839 -43.17 -23.69 1.08
C ALA A 839 -43.51 -25.10 0.60
N THR A 840 -43.52 -25.28 -0.72
CA THR A 840 -43.49 -26.58 -1.38
C THR A 840 -42.11 -27.23 -1.27
N THR A 841 -41.05 -26.42 -1.28
CA THR A 841 -39.68 -26.89 -1.00
C THR A 841 -39.58 -27.51 0.40
N ARG A 842 -39.19 -28.79 0.45
CA ARG A 842 -38.98 -29.54 1.71
C ARG A 842 -37.59 -29.28 2.27
N ARG A 843 -37.46 -29.37 3.59
CA ARG A 843 -36.18 -29.20 4.27
C ARG A 843 -35.28 -30.42 4.08
N ASN A 844 -33.97 -30.19 3.99
CA ASN A 844 -32.99 -31.25 3.80
C ASN A 844 -33.10 -32.31 4.91
N SER A 845 -33.11 -33.58 4.51
CA SER A 845 -32.98 -34.69 5.45
C SER A 845 -31.53 -34.83 5.92
N PRO A 846 -31.29 -35.27 7.17
CA PRO A 846 -29.96 -35.71 7.61
C PRO A 846 -29.30 -36.75 6.69
N ASN A 847 -30.08 -37.50 5.92
CA ASN A 847 -29.58 -38.46 4.93
C ASN A 847 -28.96 -37.81 3.68
N ASN A 848 -29.21 -36.52 3.44
CA ASN A 848 -28.71 -35.78 2.28
C ASN A 848 -27.69 -34.74 2.71
N LEU A 849 -28.11 -33.84 3.60
CA LEU A 849 -27.26 -32.80 4.14
C LEU A 849 -27.83 -32.38 5.49
N ASP A 850 -27.19 -32.86 6.56
CA ASP A 850 -27.67 -32.63 7.93
C ASP A 850 -27.55 -31.16 8.33
N SER A 851 -28.69 -30.59 8.73
CA SER A 851 -28.79 -29.20 9.17
C SER A 851 -28.13 -28.93 10.50
N LYS A 852 -27.70 -29.97 11.24
CA LYS A 852 -26.84 -29.82 12.42
C LYS A 852 -25.44 -29.32 12.07
N ILE A 853 -25.00 -29.55 10.83
CA ILE A 853 -23.81 -28.91 10.28
C ILE A 853 -24.26 -27.53 9.79
N HIS A 854 -23.78 -26.46 10.40
CA HIS A 854 -24.14 -25.12 9.97
C HIS A 854 -23.33 -24.71 8.72
N HIS A 855 -23.76 -25.21 7.56
CA HIS A 855 -23.03 -25.16 6.28
C HIS A 855 -23.51 -24.01 5.37
N ASN A 856 -22.71 -23.64 4.35
CA ASN A 856 -23.08 -22.57 3.39
C ASN A 856 -23.95 -23.03 2.20
N ASN A 857 -24.29 -24.32 2.12
CA ASN A 857 -25.14 -24.87 1.04
C ASN A 857 -26.63 -24.52 1.23
N LEU A 858 -26.97 -23.24 1.05
CA LEU A 858 -28.28 -22.66 1.37
C LEU A 858 -29.26 -22.62 0.19
N LEU A 859 -28.97 -23.26 -0.95
CA LEU A 859 -29.86 -23.22 -2.13
C LEU A 859 -31.28 -23.74 -1.79
N ASN A 860 -31.40 -24.79 -0.98
CA ASN A 860 -32.69 -25.30 -0.50
C ASN A 860 -33.50 -24.21 0.23
N ASN A 861 -32.86 -23.49 1.14
CA ASN A 861 -33.47 -22.39 1.89
C ASN A 861 -33.81 -21.19 0.99
N ILE A 862 -32.94 -20.87 0.03
CA ILE A 862 -33.15 -19.78 -0.93
C ILE A 862 -34.37 -20.06 -1.82
N LEU A 863 -34.57 -21.31 -2.27
CA LEU A 863 -35.75 -21.69 -3.05
C LEU A 863 -37.04 -21.48 -2.24
N ALA A 864 -37.06 -21.88 -0.97
CA ALA A 864 -38.19 -21.60 -0.08
C ALA A 864 -38.40 -20.08 0.11
N LYS A 865 -37.32 -19.29 0.20
CA LYS A 865 -37.42 -17.83 0.27
C LYS A 865 -38.00 -17.21 -1.01
N VAL A 866 -37.67 -17.75 -2.19
CA VAL A 866 -38.28 -17.33 -3.46
C VAL A 866 -39.79 -17.58 -3.45
N GLU A 867 -40.24 -18.73 -2.95
CA GLU A 867 -41.67 -19.01 -2.78
C GLU A 867 -42.34 -18.00 -1.82
N GLY A 868 -41.68 -17.70 -0.69
CA GLY A 868 -42.13 -16.67 0.26
C GLY A 868 -42.27 -15.28 -0.38
N ASN A 869 -41.27 -14.85 -1.13
CA ASN A 869 -41.28 -13.57 -1.84
C ASN A 869 -42.42 -13.50 -2.87
N ASN A 870 -42.65 -14.57 -3.63
CA ASN A 870 -43.74 -14.64 -4.61
C ASN A 870 -45.13 -14.57 -3.96
N ALA A 871 -45.24 -15.02 -2.71
CA ALA A 871 -46.44 -14.90 -1.90
C ALA A 871 -46.55 -13.57 -1.12
N ASN A 872 -45.59 -12.65 -1.27
CA ASN A 872 -45.45 -11.43 -0.46
C ASN A 872 -45.41 -11.71 1.06
N ALA A 873 -44.87 -12.86 1.45
CA ALA A 873 -44.66 -13.24 2.83
C ALA A 873 -43.25 -12.83 3.30
N ALA A 874 -43.10 -12.57 4.59
CA ALA A 874 -41.81 -12.19 5.16
C ALA A 874 -40.83 -13.35 5.18
N ASP A 875 -41.30 -14.60 5.28
CA ASP A 875 -40.52 -15.84 5.19
C ASP A 875 -41.45 -17.04 4.91
N ALA A 876 -40.86 -18.18 4.61
CA ALA A 876 -41.56 -19.40 4.28
C ALA A 876 -41.30 -20.54 5.27
N ILE A 877 -42.37 -21.20 5.75
CA ILE A 877 -42.35 -22.38 6.61
C ILE A 877 -41.98 -23.59 5.76
N MET A 878 -40.93 -24.32 6.15
CA MET A 878 -40.46 -25.53 5.50
C MET A 878 -40.88 -26.76 6.28
N LEU A 879 -41.37 -27.77 5.56
CA LEU A 879 -41.79 -29.06 6.14
C LEU A 879 -40.68 -30.11 5.99
N ASP A 880 -40.66 -31.07 6.91
CA ASP A 880 -39.86 -32.29 6.82
C ASP A 880 -40.42 -33.25 5.75
N LYS A 881 -39.69 -34.36 5.52
CA LYS A 881 -40.08 -35.36 4.51
C LYS A 881 -41.41 -36.06 4.80
N ASP A 882 -41.88 -36.06 6.04
CA ASP A 882 -43.13 -36.71 6.46
C ASP A 882 -44.29 -35.69 6.59
N GLY A 883 -44.05 -34.42 6.26
CA GLY A 883 -45.06 -33.36 6.26
C GLY A 883 -45.25 -32.61 7.57
N TYR A 884 -44.37 -32.77 8.56
CA TYR A 884 -44.38 -31.97 9.79
C TYR A 884 -43.54 -30.70 9.63
N VAL A 885 -43.87 -29.65 10.39
CA VAL A 885 -43.13 -28.39 10.35
C VAL A 885 -41.73 -28.60 10.91
N SER A 886 -40.71 -28.08 10.22
CA SER A 886 -39.31 -28.17 10.64
C SER A 886 -38.79 -26.82 11.16
N GLU A 887 -38.67 -25.83 10.27
CA GLU A 887 -38.25 -24.46 10.53
C GLU A 887 -38.75 -23.56 9.38
N THR A 888 -38.42 -22.27 9.38
CA THR A 888 -38.55 -21.44 8.19
C THR A 888 -37.27 -21.50 7.34
N ASN A 889 -37.25 -20.81 6.19
CA ASN A 889 -36.04 -20.68 5.38
C ASN A 889 -34.83 -20.10 6.14
N ALA A 890 -35.00 -19.38 7.26
CA ALA A 890 -33.90 -18.73 7.97
C ALA A 890 -33.93 -18.83 9.51
N THR A 891 -35.04 -19.29 10.11
CA THR A 891 -35.27 -19.22 11.57
C THR A 891 -36.04 -20.43 12.08
N ASN A 892 -35.80 -20.82 13.34
CA ASN A 892 -36.63 -21.82 14.02
C ASN A 892 -38.02 -21.24 14.34
N ILE A 893 -39.00 -22.09 14.66
CA ILE A 893 -40.40 -21.67 14.86
C ILE A 893 -41.00 -22.27 16.13
N PHE A 894 -41.87 -21.51 16.78
CA PHE A 894 -42.58 -21.87 18.01
C PHE A 894 -44.06 -21.52 17.88
N LEU A 895 -44.91 -22.22 18.63
CA LEU A 895 -46.31 -21.86 18.81
C LEU A 895 -46.73 -21.91 20.26
N VAL A 896 -47.81 -21.21 20.59
CA VAL A 896 -48.53 -21.33 21.85
C VAL A 896 -49.88 -22.00 21.58
N LYS A 897 -50.20 -23.02 22.37
CA LYS A 897 -51.55 -23.58 22.40
C LYS A 897 -51.98 -23.88 23.82
N LYS A 898 -53.12 -23.30 24.24
CA LYS A 898 -53.70 -23.47 25.58
C LYS A 898 -52.68 -23.20 26.70
N GLY A 899 -51.89 -22.12 26.53
CA GLY A 899 -50.87 -21.70 27.49
C GLY A 899 -49.58 -22.54 27.52
N ARG A 900 -49.42 -23.50 26.60
CA ARG A 900 -48.20 -24.32 26.46
C ARG A 900 -47.41 -23.84 25.25
N VAL A 901 -46.09 -23.78 25.38
CA VAL A 901 -45.16 -23.41 24.31
C VAL A 901 -44.64 -24.68 23.65
N LEU A 902 -44.75 -24.76 22.32
CA LEU A 902 -44.33 -25.91 21.54
C LEU A 902 -43.37 -25.52 20.43
N THR A 903 -42.41 -26.39 20.13
CA THR A 903 -41.49 -26.23 18.98
C THR A 903 -41.19 -27.60 18.34
N PRO A 904 -40.95 -27.66 17.02
CA PRO A 904 -40.54 -28.90 16.35
C PRO A 904 -39.26 -29.50 16.95
N HIS A 905 -39.12 -30.82 16.88
CA HIS A 905 -37.82 -31.49 17.12
C HIS A 905 -36.75 -31.00 16.14
N ALA A 906 -35.50 -30.94 16.60
CA ALA A 906 -34.33 -30.61 15.78
C ALA A 906 -33.88 -31.76 14.83
N ASP A 907 -34.83 -32.49 14.27
CA ASP A 907 -34.60 -33.62 13.37
C ASP A 907 -34.19 -33.14 11.97
N TYR A 908 -34.88 -32.13 11.44
CA TYR A 908 -34.72 -31.58 10.09
C TYR A 908 -34.32 -30.09 10.07
N CYS A 909 -34.09 -29.48 11.23
CA CYS A 909 -33.70 -28.07 11.34
C CYS A 909 -32.38 -27.90 12.07
N LEU A 910 -31.80 -26.70 11.98
CA LEU A 910 -30.63 -26.36 12.77
C LEU A 910 -31.03 -26.26 14.25
N PRO A 911 -30.33 -26.90 15.19
CA PRO A 911 -30.49 -26.63 16.61
C PRO A 911 -29.96 -25.23 16.93
N GLY A 912 -30.80 -24.22 16.73
CA GLY A 912 -30.44 -22.81 16.87
C GLY A 912 -30.05 -22.44 18.30
N ILE A 913 -28.99 -21.65 18.47
CA ILE A 913 -28.57 -21.13 19.77
C ILE A 913 -29.63 -20.17 20.35
N THR A 914 -30.26 -19.36 19.49
CA THR A 914 -31.40 -18.53 19.90
C THR A 914 -32.60 -19.39 20.31
N ARG A 915 -32.88 -20.49 19.60
CA ARG A 915 -33.91 -21.46 19.98
C ARG A 915 -33.65 -22.05 21.36
N ALA A 916 -32.44 -22.53 21.63
CA ALA A 916 -32.05 -23.05 22.93
C ALA A 916 -32.21 -21.99 24.05
N THR A 917 -31.74 -20.76 23.78
CA THR A 917 -31.91 -19.62 24.70
C THR A 917 -33.38 -19.33 24.98
N VAL A 918 -34.25 -19.35 23.97
CA VAL A 918 -35.69 -19.13 24.14
C VAL A 918 -36.33 -20.27 24.93
N MET A 919 -35.93 -21.52 24.71
CA MET A 919 -36.41 -22.65 25.51
C MET A 919 -36.06 -22.50 26.99
N GLU A 920 -34.84 -22.05 27.32
CA GLU A 920 -34.44 -21.72 28.69
C GLU A 920 -35.30 -20.59 29.27
N LEU A 921 -35.57 -19.53 28.49
CA LEU A 921 -36.42 -18.42 28.90
C LEU A 921 -37.87 -18.86 29.14
N VAL A 922 -38.43 -19.74 28.32
CA VAL A 922 -39.78 -20.30 28.50
C VAL A 922 -39.91 -20.97 29.86
N VAL A 923 -38.93 -21.81 30.22
CA VAL A 923 -38.89 -22.49 31.52
C VAL A 923 -38.71 -21.48 32.66
N LYS A 924 -37.79 -20.51 32.50
CA LYS A 924 -37.53 -19.46 33.49
C LYS A 924 -38.76 -18.57 33.76
N GLU A 925 -39.52 -18.25 32.72
CA GLU A 925 -40.77 -17.49 32.80
C GLU A 925 -41.97 -18.34 33.29
N LYS A 926 -41.72 -19.60 33.64
CA LYS A 926 -42.69 -20.57 34.21
C LYS A 926 -43.77 -21.03 33.22
N PHE A 927 -43.46 -21.06 31.94
CA PHE A 927 -44.31 -21.68 30.92
C PHE A 927 -43.96 -23.16 30.73
N VAL A 928 -44.93 -23.96 30.29
CA VAL A 928 -44.70 -25.36 29.93
C VAL A 928 -44.13 -25.42 28.53
N LEU A 929 -42.91 -25.96 28.39
CA LEU A 929 -42.24 -26.21 27.12
C LEU A 929 -42.46 -27.67 26.69
N GLU A 930 -42.81 -27.89 25.43
CA GLU A 930 -42.88 -29.21 24.82
C GLU A 930 -42.20 -29.21 23.44
N GLU A 931 -41.19 -30.05 23.27
CA GLU A 931 -40.57 -30.31 21.98
C GLU A 931 -41.16 -31.59 21.39
N ARG A 932 -41.80 -31.49 20.21
CA ARG A 932 -42.41 -32.64 19.53
C ARG A 932 -42.58 -32.42 18.03
N ARG A 933 -43.03 -33.44 17.29
CA ARG A 933 -43.52 -33.26 15.92
C ARG A 933 -44.83 -32.46 15.93
N ILE A 934 -44.92 -31.44 15.06
CA ILE A 934 -46.06 -30.52 14.97
C ILE A 934 -46.48 -30.40 13.51
N SER A 935 -47.76 -30.65 13.24
CA SER A 935 -48.33 -30.53 11.90
C SER A 935 -48.56 -29.07 11.50
N LEU A 936 -48.63 -28.79 10.20
CA LEU A 936 -48.94 -27.44 9.71
C LEU A 936 -50.33 -26.95 10.19
N SER A 937 -51.30 -27.85 10.29
CA SER A 937 -52.65 -27.55 10.80
C SER A 937 -52.65 -27.07 12.26
N GLU A 938 -51.70 -27.53 13.08
CA GLU A 938 -51.55 -27.06 14.46
C GLU A 938 -50.98 -25.63 14.50
N PHE A 939 -50.11 -25.26 13.57
CA PHE A 939 -49.66 -23.87 13.42
C PHE A 939 -50.78 -22.96 12.94
N HIS A 940 -51.62 -23.41 12.00
CA HIS A 940 -52.79 -22.65 11.55
C HIS A 940 -53.83 -22.38 12.65
N THR A 941 -53.85 -23.22 13.68
CA THR A 941 -54.81 -23.13 14.79
C THR A 941 -54.17 -22.71 16.11
N ALA A 942 -52.92 -22.26 16.08
CA ALA A 942 -52.19 -21.79 17.26
C ALA A 942 -52.80 -20.49 17.83
N ASP A 943 -52.62 -20.29 19.14
CA ASP A 943 -53.07 -19.07 19.81
C ASP A 943 -52.05 -17.93 19.61
N GLU A 944 -50.75 -18.27 19.53
CA GLU A 944 -49.65 -17.36 19.16
C GLU A 944 -48.59 -18.15 18.37
N VAL A 945 -47.84 -17.50 17.48
CA VAL A 945 -46.69 -18.08 16.77
C VAL A 945 -45.57 -17.05 16.73
N TRP A 946 -44.32 -17.49 16.84
CA TRP A 946 -43.15 -16.65 16.54
C TRP A 946 -42.05 -17.47 15.88
N THR A 947 -41.16 -16.79 15.16
CA THR A 947 -39.91 -17.34 14.67
C THR A 947 -38.73 -16.81 15.47
N THR A 948 -37.62 -17.55 15.49
CA THR A 948 -36.43 -17.14 16.23
C THR A 948 -35.12 -17.51 15.56
N GLY A 949 -34.15 -16.60 15.63
CA GLY A 949 -32.78 -16.75 15.14
C GLY A 949 -31.98 -15.47 15.36
N THR A 950 -30.65 -15.50 15.26
CA THR A 950 -29.79 -14.37 15.67
C THR A 950 -30.14 -13.03 15.01
N MET A 951 -30.53 -13.03 13.73
CA MET A 951 -30.89 -11.80 13.02
C MET A 951 -32.32 -11.30 13.29
N GLY A 952 -33.27 -12.23 13.51
CA GLY A 952 -34.68 -11.92 13.74
C GLY A 952 -35.05 -11.78 15.22
N GLU A 953 -34.21 -12.28 16.11
CA GLU A 953 -34.46 -12.40 17.55
C GLU A 953 -35.69 -13.27 17.84
N LEU A 954 -36.79 -12.69 18.36
CA LEU A 954 -38.09 -13.33 18.50
C LEU A 954 -39.10 -12.50 17.70
N THR A 955 -39.41 -12.97 16.49
CA THR A 955 -40.29 -12.27 15.54
C THR A 955 -41.70 -12.86 15.62
N PRO A 956 -42.71 -12.09 16.05
CA PRO A 956 -44.09 -12.56 16.09
C PRO A 956 -44.64 -12.88 14.71
N VAL A 957 -45.49 -13.89 14.60
CA VAL A 957 -46.19 -14.26 13.36
C VAL A 957 -47.68 -14.08 13.59
N VAL A 958 -48.28 -13.19 12.80
CA VAL A 958 -49.70 -12.84 12.94
C VAL A 958 -50.58 -13.52 11.90
N LYS A 959 -49.97 -14.06 10.83
CA LYS A 959 -50.70 -14.69 9.72
C LYS A 959 -49.89 -15.80 9.06
N ILE A 960 -50.52 -16.92 8.75
CA ILE A 960 -49.92 -18.07 8.05
C ILE A 960 -50.86 -18.52 6.93
N ASP A 961 -50.37 -18.60 5.69
CA ASP A 961 -51.15 -19.07 4.53
C ASP A 961 -52.49 -18.33 4.36
N GLY A 962 -52.50 -17.03 4.67
CA GLY A 962 -53.70 -16.19 4.62
C GLY A 962 -54.64 -16.29 5.84
N ARG A 963 -54.33 -17.12 6.83
CA ARG A 963 -55.13 -17.30 8.06
C ARG A 963 -54.51 -16.52 9.22
N ASP A 964 -55.32 -15.78 9.96
CA ASP A 964 -54.86 -15.09 11.16
C ASP A 964 -54.47 -16.11 12.24
N VAL A 965 -53.34 -15.87 12.90
CA VAL A 965 -52.91 -16.61 14.08
C VAL A 965 -53.56 -15.96 15.30
N GLY A 966 -54.27 -16.74 16.11
CA GLY A 966 -55.04 -16.20 17.24
C GLY A 966 -56.06 -15.15 16.79
N ASP A 967 -55.89 -13.91 17.24
CA ASP A 967 -56.71 -12.75 16.87
C ASP A 967 -56.02 -11.83 15.84
N GLY A 968 -54.95 -12.31 15.19
CA GLY A 968 -54.15 -11.55 14.22
C GLY A 968 -53.23 -10.50 14.85
N LYS A 969 -53.00 -10.56 16.17
CA LYS A 969 -52.12 -9.64 16.90
C LYS A 969 -51.01 -10.39 17.65
N VAL A 970 -49.96 -9.65 18.03
CA VAL A 970 -48.89 -10.19 18.86
C VAL A 970 -49.40 -10.49 20.27
N GLY A 971 -49.37 -11.77 20.64
CA GLY A 971 -49.92 -12.23 21.91
C GLY A 971 -49.02 -12.01 23.15
N PRO A 972 -49.60 -12.18 24.35
CA PRO A 972 -48.94 -11.85 25.62
C PRO A 972 -47.74 -12.74 25.95
N VAL A 973 -47.74 -14.03 25.58
CA VAL A 973 -46.61 -14.93 25.86
C VAL A 973 -45.40 -14.48 25.04
N THR A 974 -45.61 -14.20 23.76
CA THR A 974 -44.56 -13.72 22.85
C THR A 974 -43.95 -12.40 23.35
N ARG A 975 -44.77 -11.41 23.75
CA ARG A 975 -44.26 -10.12 24.29
C ARG A 975 -43.44 -10.29 25.57
N ARG A 976 -43.88 -11.19 26.45
CA ARG A 976 -43.15 -11.48 27.70
C ARG A 976 -41.78 -12.09 27.41
N LEU A 977 -41.71 -13.03 26.46
CA LEU A 977 -40.45 -13.65 26.04
C LEU A 977 -39.54 -12.66 25.29
N GLN A 978 -40.08 -11.77 24.45
CA GLN A 978 -39.31 -10.69 23.82
C GLN A 978 -38.67 -9.77 24.87
N SER A 979 -39.42 -9.39 25.90
CA SER A 979 -38.91 -8.54 26.99
C SER A 979 -37.80 -9.24 27.79
N ALA A 980 -37.98 -10.53 28.08
CA ALA A 980 -36.98 -11.34 28.77
C ALA A 980 -35.71 -11.55 27.92
N TYR A 981 -35.87 -11.77 26.62
CA TYR A 981 -34.76 -11.92 25.68
C TYR A 981 -33.95 -10.63 25.55
N LYS A 982 -34.62 -9.48 25.37
CA LYS A 982 -33.97 -8.17 25.30
C LYS A 982 -33.11 -7.89 26.54
N LYS A 983 -33.67 -8.12 27.74
CA LYS A 983 -32.93 -7.96 29.00
C LYS A 983 -31.69 -8.86 29.04
N LEU A 984 -31.82 -10.11 28.62
CA LEU A 984 -30.71 -11.06 28.59
C LEU A 984 -29.59 -10.63 27.64
N THR A 985 -29.92 -10.09 26.46
CA THR A 985 -28.94 -9.62 25.48
C THR A 985 -28.19 -8.37 25.91
N GLU A 986 -28.78 -7.52 26.76
CA GLU A 986 -28.11 -6.35 27.35
C GLU A 986 -27.10 -6.77 28.45
N GLU A 987 -27.44 -7.82 29.21
CA GLU A 987 -26.66 -8.24 30.39
C GLU A 987 -25.50 -9.18 30.02
N SER A 988 -25.65 -10.03 29.00
CA SER A 988 -24.74 -11.17 28.74
C SER A 988 -24.04 -11.11 27.38
N GLY A 989 -22.91 -11.83 27.26
CA GLY A 989 -22.10 -11.91 26.05
C GLY A 989 -20.61 -11.73 26.34
N VAL A 990 -19.77 -12.02 25.35
CA VAL A 990 -18.32 -11.81 25.46
C VAL A 990 -18.00 -10.34 25.15
N PRO A 991 -17.37 -9.60 26.08
CA PRO A 991 -17.04 -8.20 25.83
C PRO A 991 -16.03 -8.05 24.70
N ILE A 992 -16.23 -7.04 23.85
CA ILE A 992 -15.24 -6.63 22.86
C ILE A 992 -14.12 -5.91 23.62
N PRO A 993 -12.84 -6.30 23.45
CA PRO A 993 -11.72 -5.63 24.10
C PRO A 993 -11.70 -4.13 23.78
N THR A 994 -11.57 -3.29 24.80
CA THR A 994 -11.45 -1.84 24.64
C THR A 994 -9.99 -1.44 24.47
N TYR A 995 -9.72 -0.51 23.57
CA TYR A 995 -8.37 0.04 23.30
C TYR A 995 -8.00 1.22 24.23
N HIS A 996 -8.86 1.53 25.20
CA HIS A 996 -8.69 2.61 26.17
C HIS A 996 -8.18 2.06 27.51
N GLU A 997 -7.06 1.34 27.53
CA GLU A 997 -6.35 1.02 28.76
C GLU A 997 -4.89 0.69 28.41
N SER A 998 -4.06 1.73 28.33
CA SER A 998 -2.63 1.68 28.63
C SER A 998 -2.15 3.05 29.07
#